data_AF-A0A9P7YP11-F1
#
_entry.id   AF-A0A9P7YP11-F1
#
_cell.length_a   1.000
_cell.length_b   1.000
_cell.length_c   1.000
_cell.angle_alpha   90.00
_cell.angle_beta   90.00
_cell.angle_gamma   90.00
#
_symmetry.space_group_name_H-M   'P 1'
#
loop_
_entity.id
_entity.type
_entity.pdbx_description
1 polymer ?
#
loop_
_entity_poly.entity_id
_entity_poly.type
_entity_poly.pdbx_seq_one_letter_code
_entity_poly.pdbx_strand_id
1 'polypeptide(L)'
;MATLGAPSKKHKVTVVGSGNWGSTIAKIVAENTKAHGEIFEEEVHMWVYEEEVSIAKSSKYFDASVGEGPQKLTTIINKYHENVKYLPNITLPKNVIANPSVEDAVKDSSILVFNLPHQFIGRITKQLEGKILPFARGISCVKGVNVTESDISLFSEWIGEGLGIYCGALSGANIASEIALEKWSETTIAYDPPVIDSRPPTPTGPLSPSTSQINLTITSPEDEHKDARGRVSKARLIPFPSSYAPLDHAVFKTLFHRPYFHVRLVSDVAGVSLGGALKNIVALAAGFVEGRGWGDNAKAAVMRVGLLEMVEFGKEFFGHSVHTATFTEESCGVADLITSCSGGRNFKCARMAVEKGITVAEVEKTELNGQLLQGTSTAKEVNSFLKARGREEQYPLFKAVLGKLLVVIGPCSIHDPPAALEYCDNLIKLKEKYQDDLLIVMRSYLEKPRTTVGWKGLINDPDIDNSFKINKGLRTSRQLFVDLTSKGMPLASEMLDTISPQFLADLLSVGAIGARTTESQLHRELASGLSFPVGFKNGTDGTLGVAIDAIGAVKHPHHFLSVTKPGVVAIVGTVGNEDCFAILRGGTKGTNYDAKSIKEAKDALNKSGVNPRLMVDCSHGNSLKNHKNQPKVAAVLAEQISKGEESIMGVMIESNINEGNQKVPKEGKSGLKYGVSITDACIGWEDTESVLEVLAKSVQQRRELSNGHS
;
A
#
# COMPACT_ATOMS: atom_id res chain seq x y z
N MET A 1 -30.72 -50.25 -12.56
CA MET A 1 -30.32 -48.94 -13.07
C MET A 1 -31.51 -47.99 -12.90
N ALA A 2 -31.53 -47.18 -11.84
CA ALA A 2 -32.53 -46.14 -11.69
C ALA A 2 -32.04 -44.92 -12.48
N THR A 3 -32.83 -44.48 -13.46
CA THR A 3 -32.61 -43.24 -14.19
C THR A 3 -32.63 -42.07 -13.20
N LEU A 4 -31.51 -41.34 -13.07
CA LEU A 4 -31.47 -40.02 -12.45
C LEU A 4 -32.50 -39.15 -13.19
N GLY A 5 -33.64 -38.90 -12.56
CA GLY A 5 -34.67 -38.04 -13.14
C GLY A 5 -34.12 -36.64 -13.40
N ALA A 6 -34.67 -35.96 -14.42
CA ALA A 6 -34.36 -34.55 -14.65
C ALA A 6 -34.65 -33.73 -13.37
N PRO A 7 -33.88 -32.67 -13.08
CA PRO A 7 -34.12 -31.81 -11.93
C PRO A 7 -35.57 -31.33 -11.89
N SER A 8 -36.25 -31.51 -10.76
CA SER A 8 -37.66 -31.14 -10.61
C SER A 8 -37.85 -29.71 -10.09
N LYS A 9 -36.78 -29.06 -9.62
CA LYS A 9 -36.77 -27.69 -9.11
C LYS A 9 -35.75 -26.84 -9.85
N LYS A 10 -36.08 -25.56 -10.00
CA LYS A 10 -35.23 -24.53 -10.61
C LYS A 10 -34.54 -23.70 -9.54
N HIS A 11 -33.36 -23.19 -9.86
CA HIS A 11 -32.62 -22.32 -8.95
C HIS A 11 -33.21 -20.91 -8.93
N LYS A 12 -33.64 -20.47 -7.75
CA LYS A 12 -33.85 -19.05 -7.47
C LYS A 12 -32.52 -18.38 -7.14
N VAL A 13 -32.27 -17.22 -7.74
CA VAL A 13 -31.02 -16.46 -7.64
C VAL A 13 -31.28 -15.07 -7.07
N THR A 14 -30.50 -14.66 -6.06
CA THR A 14 -30.57 -13.32 -5.47
C THR A 14 -29.22 -12.63 -5.51
N VAL A 15 -29.20 -11.37 -5.94
CA VAL A 15 -28.04 -10.48 -5.85
C VAL A 15 -28.16 -9.64 -4.58
N VAL A 16 -27.25 -9.87 -3.62
CA VAL A 16 -27.18 -9.14 -2.36
C VAL A 16 -26.29 -7.92 -2.55
N GLY A 17 -26.91 -6.81 -2.99
CA GLY A 17 -26.28 -5.51 -3.17
C GLY A 17 -26.62 -4.83 -4.49
N SER A 18 -26.78 -3.50 -4.46
CA SER A 18 -27.33 -2.71 -5.56
C SER A 18 -26.47 -1.52 -5.99
N GLY A 19 -25.17 -1.54 -5.64
CA GLY A 19 -24.22 -0.56 -6.17
C GLY A 19 -24.02 -0.72 -7.68
N ASN A 20 -23.15 0.09 -8.28
CA ASN A 20 -22.87 0.07 -9.73
C ASN A 20 -22.62 -1.37 -10.25
N TRP A 21 -21.68 -2.08 -9.63
CA TRP A 21 -21.39 -3.47 -9.98
C TRP A 21 -22.53 -4.45 -9.62
N GLY A 22 -23.33 -4.15 -8.59
CA GLY A 22 -24.43 -5.02 -8.14
C GLY A 22 -25.57 -5.02 -9.16
N SER A 23 -25.91 -3.85 -9.66
CA SER A 23 -26.87 -3.69 -10.75
C SER A 23 -26.38 -4.28 -12.07
N THR A 24 -25.08 -4.15 -12.40
CA THR A 24 -24.50 -4.81 -13.59
C THR A 24 -24.59 -6.35 -13.48
N ILE A 25 -24.25 -6.91 -12.32
CA ILE A 25 -24.36 -8.36 -12.08
C ILE A 25 -25.83 -8.80 -12.13
N ALA A 26 -26.75 -8.05 -11.53
CA ALA A 26 -28.18 -8.34 -11.60
C ALA A 26 -28.70 -8.36 -13.05
N LYS A 27 -28.25 -7.44 -13.92
CA LYS A 27 -28.54 -7.46 -15.37
C LYS A 27 -28.07 -8.76 -16.01
N ILE A 28 -26.81 -9.13 -15.82
CA ILE A 28 -26.21 -10.35 -16.40
C ILE A 28 -26.98 -11.61 -15.96
N VAL A 29 -27.19 -11.73 -14.65
CA VAL A 29 -27.89 -12.87 -14.05
C VAL A 29 -29.34 -12.93 -14.54
N ALA A 30 -30.05 -11.79 -14.61
CA ALA A 30 -31.43 -11.74 -15.10
C ALA A 30 -31.56 -12.11 -16.59
N GLU A 31 -30.60 -11.73 -17.44
CA GLU A 31 -30.60 -12.16 -18.83
C GLU A 31 -30.43 -13.67 -18.98
N ASN A 32 -29.52 -14.26 -18.21
CA ASN A 32 -29.22 -15.69 -18.30
C ASN A 32 -30.29 -16.56 -17.63
N THR A 33 -30.83 -16.15 -16.49
CA THR A 33 -31.95 -16.86 -15.85
C THR A 33 -33.19 -16.89 -16.75
N LYS A 34 -33.45 -15.81 -17.49
CA LYS A 34 -34.49 -15.77 -18.52
C LYS A 34 -34.18 -16.67 -19.72
N ALA A 35 -32.93 -16.72 -20.16
CA ALA A 35 -32.51 -17.56 -21.29
C ALA A 35 -32.47 -19.06 -20.96
N HIS A 36 -32.31 -19.40 -19.68
CA HIS A 36 -32.09 -20.77 -19.18
C HIS A 36 -33.15 -21.18 -18.15
N GLY A 37 -34.43 -21.01 -18.54
CA GLY A 37 -35.58 -21.30 -17.70
C GLY A 37 -35.77 -22.77 -17.33
N GLU A 38 -34.99 -23.68 -17.91
CA GLU A 38 -34.90 -25.09 -17.52
C GLU A 38 -34.07 -25.30 -16.25
N ILE A 39 -33.15 -24.39 -15.94
CA ILE A 39 -32.26 -24.45 -14.76
C ILE A 39 -32.67 -23.42 -13.70
N PHE A 40 -33.08 -22.22 -14.11
CA PHE A 40 -33.30 -21.09 -13.21
C PHE A 40 -34.75 -20.61 -13.20
N GLU A 41 -35.18 -20.05 -12.07
CA GLU A 41 -36.37 -19.21 -12.03
C GLU A 41 -36.09 -17.89 -12.77
N GLU A 42 -37.08 -17.37 -13.50
CA GLU A 42 -36.88 -16.16 -14.32
C GLU A 42 -36.64 -14.92 -13.46
N GLU A 43 -37.29 -14.79 -12.30
CA GLU A 43 -37.16 -13.61 -11.45
C GLU A 43 -35.85 -13.60 -10.66
N VAL A 44 -35.16 -12.46 -10.70
CA VAL A 44 -33.92 -12.22 -9.96
C VAL A 44 -34.14 -11.08 -8.98
N HIS A 45 -34.09 -11.40 -7.69
CA HIS A 45 -34.16 -10.36 -6.66
C HIS A 45 -32.81 -9.67 -6.53
N MET A 46 -32.82 -8.35 -6.50
CA MET A 46 -31.67 -7.52 -6.15
C MET A 46 -32.00 -6.81 -4.84
N TRP A 47 -31.27 -7.12 -3.77
CA TRP A 47 -31.40 -6.36 -2.52
C TRP A 47 -30.85 -4.95 -2.70
N VAL A 48 -31.70 -3.96 -2.43
CA VAL A 48 -31.39 -2.53 -2.49
C VAL A 48 -31.52 -1.98 -1.08
N TYR A 49 -30.47 -1.37 -0.55
CA TYR A 49 -30.61 -0.59 0.68
C TYR A 49 -31.55 0.59 0.38
N GLU A 50 -32.67 0.66 1.09
CA GLU A 50 -33.71 1.64 0.78
C GLU A 50 -33.21 3.05 1.09
N GLU A 51 -33.25 3.90 0.07
CA GLU A 51 -32.83 5.29 0.14
C GLU A 51 -33.85 6.16 -0.56
N GLU A 52 -33.95 7.40 -0.09
CA GLU A 52 -34.76 8.42 -0.72
C GLU A 52 -33.92 9.18 -1.75
N VAL A 53 -34.34 9.14 -3.02
CA VAL A 53 -33.61 9.72 -4.15
C VAL A 53 -34.54 10.60 -4.96
N SER A 54 -34.08 11.82 -5.28
CA SER A 54 -34.74 12.69 -6.25
C SER A 54 -34.21 12.41 -7.65
N ILE A 55 -35.11 12.28 -8.63
CA ILE A 55 -34.73 12.10 -10.04
C ILE A 55 -34.16 13.42 -10.56
N ALA A 56 -32.93 13.41 -11.05
CA ALA A 56 -32.29 14.61 -11.59
C ALA A 56 -33.07 15.16 -12.80
N LYS A 57 -33.12 16.49 -12.96
CA LYS A 57 -33.76 17.16 -14.13
C LYS A 57 -33.22 16.71 -15.48
N SER A 58 -31.97 16.25 -15.51
CA SER A 58 -31.32 15.71 -16.70
C SER A 58 -31.71 14.26 -17.01
N SER A 59 -32.40 13.57 -16.10
CA SER A 59 -32.89 12.21 -16.34
C SER A 59 -34.09 12.22 -17.29
N LYS A 60 -34.12 11.25 -18.20
CA LYS A 60 -35.27 11.02 -19.09
C LYS A 60 -36.58 10.66 -18.36
N TYR A 61 -36.51 10.34 -17.06
CA TYR A 61 -37.67 10.01 -16.22
C TYR A 61 -38.12 11.17 -15.32
N PHE A 62 -37.51 12.35 -15.43
CA PHE A 62 -37.93 13.51 -14.68
C PHE A 62 -39.34 13.93 -15.09
N ASP A 63 -40.24 14.06 -14.11
CA ASP A 63 -41.61 14.49 -14.31
C ASP A 63 -41.90 15.70 -13.41
N ALA A 64 -42.05 16.87 -14.04
CA ALA A 64 -42.34 18.12 -13.35
C ALA A 64 -43.69 18.11 -12.61
N SER A 65 -44.61 17.21 -12.97
CA SER A 65 -45.94 17.09 -12.35
C SER A 65 -45.93 16.36 -11.00
N VAL A 66 -44.90 15.53 -10.74
CA VAL A 66 -44.71 14.79 -9.47
C VAL A 66 -43.81 15.57 -8.48
N GLY A 67 -43.17 16.65 -8.94
CA GLY A 67 -42.26 17.50 -8.17
C GLY A 67 -40.84 16.93 -8.00
N GLU A 68 -39.93 17.70 -7.38
CA GLU A 68 -38.53 17.26 -7.06
C GLU A 68 -38.45 16.36 -5.81
N GLY A 69 -39.60 15.91 -5.29
CA GLY A 69 -39.68 15.20 -4.02
C GLY A 69 -38.92 13.87 -4.01
N PRO A 70 -38.29 13.51 -2.87
CA PRO A 70 -37.62 12.22 -2.72
C PRO A 70 -38.57 11.04 -2.94
N GLN A 71 -38.12 10.02 -3.66
CA GLN A 71 -38.84 8.76 -3.85
C GLN A 71 -37.95 7.59 -3.43
N LYS A 72 -38.58 6.49 -2.97
CA LYS A 72 -37.87 5.24 -2.64
C LYS A 72 -37.14 4.69 -3.86
N LEU A 73 -35.84 4.42 -3.72
CA LEU A 73 -35.00 3.91 -4.80
C LEU A 73 -35.54 2.58 -5.37
N THR A 74 -36.07 1.70 -4.54
CA THR A 74 -36.68 0.43 -5.00
C THR A 74 -37.88 0.67 -5.92
N THR A 75 -38.76 1.61 -5.56
CA THR A 75 -39.92 2.01 -6.38
C THR A 75 -39.47 2.56 -7.74
N ILE A 76 -38.43 3.41 -7.75
CA ILE A 76 -37.88 3.96 -9.00
C ILE A 76 -37.32 2.83 -9.88
N ILE A 77 -36.50 1.94 -9.31
CA ILE A 77 -35.89 0.83 -10.05
C ILE A 77 -36.98 -0.08 -10.62
N ASN A 78 -37.97 -0.50 -9.83
CA ASN A 78 -39.02 -1.40 -10.31
C ASN A 78 -39.95 -0.75 -11.34
N LYS A 79 -40.18 0.57 -11.27
CA LYS A 79 -41.03 1.30 -12.22
C LYS A 79 -40.34 1.55 -13.55
N TYR A 80 -39.08 2.00 -13.52
CA TYR A 80 -38.36 2.46 -14.70
C TYR A 80 -37.35 1.44 -15.24
N HIS A 81 -37.09 0.38 -14.48
CA HIS A 81 -36.03 -0.61 -14.72
C HIS A 81 -34.67 0.04 -14.95
N GLU A 82 -34.33 1.03 -14.12
CA GLU A 82 -33.04 1.73 -14.14
C GLU A 82 -32.63 2.08 -12.72
N ASN A 83 -31.39 1.77 -12.33
CA ASN A 83 -30.82 2.25 -11.08
C ASN A 83 -30.23 3.64 -11.28
N VAL A 84 -31.11 4.64 -11.24
CA VAL A 84 -30.78 6.05 -11.54
C VAL A 84 -29.68 6.63 -10.64
N LYS A 85 -29.43 6.04 -9.47
CA LYS A 85 -28.40 6.49 -8.54
C LYS A 85 -27.04 5.85 -8.84
N TYR A 86 -26.99 4.53 -8.95
CA TYR A 86 -25.73 3.79 -8.99
C TYR A 86 -25.32 3.31 -10.39
N LEU A 87 -26.26 3.19 -11.32
CA LEU A 87 -26.03 2.77 -12.71
C LEU A 87 -27.00 3.52 -13.67
N PRO A 88 -26.88 4.86 -13.77
CA PRO A 88 -27.78 5.66 -14.60
C PRO A 88 -27.61 5.36 -16.10
N ASN A 89 -28.68 5.57 -16.86
CA ASN A 89 -28.77 5.37 -18.31
C ASN A 89 -28.62 3.92 -18.80
N ILE A 90 -28.68 2.93 -17.90
CA ILE A 90 -28.68 1.52 -18.25
C ILE A 90 -30.04 0.92 -17.93
N THR A 91 -30.69 0.36 -18.95
CA THR A 91 -31.93 -0.39 -18.77
C THR A 91 -31.63 -1.77 -18.21
N LEU A 92 -32.20 -2.06 -17.04
CA LEU A 92 -32.19 -3.38 -16.41
C LEU A 92 -33.29 -4.27 -17.02
N PRO A 93 -33.08 -5.60 -17.07
CA PRO A 93 -34.13 -6.54 -17.47
C PRO A 93 -35.36 -6.44 -16.55
N LYS A 94 -36.56 -6.64 -17.12
CA LYS A 94 -37.83 -6.51 -16.37
C LYS A 94 -38.00 -7.51 -15.24
N ASN A 95 -37.28 -8.63 -15.33
CA ASN A 95 -37.24 -9.69 -14.32
C ASN A 95 -36.22 -9.42 -13.19
N VAL A 96 -35.59 -8.24 -13.15
CA VAL A 96 -34.86 -7.76 -11.97
C VAL A 96 -35.85 -7.09 -11.01
N ILE A 97 -36.00 -7.64 -9.80
CA ILE A 97 -36.90 -7.15 -8.77
C ILE A 97 -36.09 -6.49 -7.65
N ALA A 98 -36.13 -5.16 -7.56
CA ALA A 98 -35.52 -4.41 -6.47
C ALA A 98 -36.31 -4.60 -5.18
N ASN A 99 -35.64 -5.10 -4.13
CA ASN A 99 -36.26 -5.42 -2.85
C ASN A 99 -35.55 -4.69 -1.69
N PRO A 100 -36.28 -3.91 -0.86
CA PRO A 100 -35.68 -3.21 0.28
C PRO A 100 -35.30 -4.11 1.45
N SER A 101 -35.94 -5.27 1.57
CA SER A 101 -35.72 -6.24 2.65
C SER A 101 -34.74 -7.31 2.20
N VAL A 102 -33.55 -7.34 2.83
CA VAL A 102 -32.54 -8.36 2.52
C VAL A 102 -33.05 -9.76 2.83
N GLU A 103 -33.85 -9.92 3.89
CA GLU A 103 -34.41 -11.20 4.32
C GLU A 103 -35.46 -11.72 3.34
N ASP A 104 -36.33 -10.84 2.85
CA ASP A 104 -37.33 -11.19 1.84
C ASP A 104 -36.68 -11.49 0.49
N ALA A 105 -35.64 -10.71 0.12
CA ALA A 105 -34.93 -10.89 -1.15
C ALA A 105 -34.23 -12.26 -1.27
N VAL A 106 -33.68 -12.79 -0.18
CA VAL A 106 -32.95 -14.08 -0.18
C VAL A 106 -33.85 -15.28 0.13
N LYS A 107 -35.13 -15.04 0.43
CA LYS A 107 -36.06 -16.10 0.80
C LYS A 107 -36.18 -17.12 -0.32
N ASP A 108 -36.02 -18.40 0.03
CA ASP A 108 -36.06 -19.55 -0.88
C ASP A 108 -34.97 -19.55 -1.98
N SER A 109 -33.98 -18.66 -1.90
CA SER A 109 -32.90 -18.57 -2.88
C SER A 109 -31.84 -19.63 -2.65
N SER A 110 -31.60 -20.43 -3.69
CA SER A 110 -30.59 -21.49 -3.69
C SER A 110 -29.19 -20.98 -4.05
N ILE A 111 -29.11 -19.85 -4.79
CA ILE A 111 -27.87 -19.19 -5.18
C ILE A 111 -27.90 -17.73 -4.70
N LEU A 112 -26.87 -17.33 -3.96
CA LEU A 112 -26.69 -15.98 -3.45
C LEU A 112 -25.44 -15.34 -4.06
N VAL A 113 -25.58 -14.18 -4.68
CA VAL A 113 -24.45 -13.43 -5.26
C VAL A 113 -24.20 -12.20 -4.41
N PHE A 114 -23.11 -12.19 -3.66
CA PHE A 114 -22.79 -11.12 -2.71
C PHE A 114 -21.99 -10.02 -3.39
N ASN A 115 -22.57 -8.82 -3.48
CA ASN A 115 -21.89 -7.67 -4.04
C ASN A 115 -22.14 -6.40 -3.23
N LEU A 116 -21.60 -6.41 -2.02
CA LEU A 116 -21.70 -5.32 -1.06
C LEU A 116 -20.30 -4.80 -0.69
N PRO A 117 -20.17 -3.54 -0.25
CA PRO A 117 -18.96 -3.06 0.38
C PRO A 117 -18.59 -3.94 1.58
N HIS A 118 -17.30 -4.29 1.70
CA HIS A 118 -16.82 -5.26 2.70
C HIS A 118 -17.19 -4.89 4.14
N GLN A 119 -17.25 -3.60 4.49
CA GLN A 119 -17.64 -3.15 5.83
C GLN A 119 -19.04 -3.61 6.26
N PHE A 120 -19.90 -3.97 5.31
CA PHE A 120 -21.26 -4.43 5.60
C PHE A 120 -21.39 -5.95 5.71
N ILE A 121 -20.35 -6.72 5.37
CA ILE A 121 -20.40 -8.20 5.38
C ILE A 121 -20.86 -8.70 6.74
N GLY A 122 -20.19 -8.31 7.84
CA GLY A 122 -20.54 -8.80 9.18
C GLY A 122 -21.97 -8.46 9.64
N ARG A 123 -22.49 -7.29 9.24
CA ARG A 123 -23.87 -6.90 9.57
C ARG A 123 -24.88 -7.71 8.76
N ILE A 124 -24.64 -7.89 7.46
CA ILE A 124 -25.55 -8.58 6.55
C ILE A 124 -25.57 -10.08 6.83
N THR A 125 -24.41 -10.71 7.06
CA THR A 125 -24.38 -12.13 7.43
C THR A 125 -25.14 -12.40 8.72
N LYS A 126 -24.99 -11.54 9.73
CA LYS A 126 -25.77 -11.61 10.98
C LYS A 126 -27.28 -11.41 10.79
N GLN A 127 -27.69 -10.53 9.88
CA GLN A 127 -29.12 -10.34 9.57
C GLN A 127 -29.74 -11.57 8.88
N LEU A 128 -28.94 -12.25 8.07
CA LEU A 128 -29.36 -13.41 7.27
C LEU A 128 -29.18 -14.76 7.98
N GLU A 129 -28.53 -14.79 9.14
CA GLU A 129 -28.32 -15.98 9.94
C GLU A 129 -29.65 -16.70 10.25
N GLY A 130 -29.76 -17.96 9.82
CA GLY A 130 -30.98 -18.76 9.97
C GLY A 130 -32.16 -18.37 9.06
N LYS A 131 -31.99 -17.43 8.13
CA LYS A 131 -33.05 -16.92 7.24
C LYS A 131 -32.87 -17.28 5.76
N ILE A 132 -31.74 -17.91 5.42
CA ILE A 132 -31.48 -18.44 4.08
C ILE A 132 -31.79 -19.93 4.01
N LEU A 133 -31.89 -20.48 2.79
CA LEU A 133 -31.90 -21.93 2.64
C LEU A 133 -30.59 -22.51 3.20
N PRO A 134 -30.66 -23.54 4.06
CA PRO A 134 -29.48 -24.04 4.77
C PRO A 134 -28.50 -24.78 3.85
N PHE A 135 -28.94 -25.14 2.64
CA PHE A 135 -28.11 -25.72 1.58
C PHE A 135 -27.76 -24.71 0.47
N ALA A 136 -28.05 -23.41 0.63
CA ALA A 136 -27.71 -22.41 -0.37
C ALA A 136 -26.20 -22.38 -0.67
N ARG A 137 -25.82 -21.84 -1.82
CA ARG A 137 -24.43 -21.60 -2.20
C ARG A 137 -24.23 -20.15 -2.61
N GLY A 138 -23.02 -19.64 -2.39
CA GLY A 138 -22.68 -18.25 -2.62
C GLY A 138 -21.64 -18.05 -3.72
N ILE A 139 -21.66 -16.88 -4.36
CA ILE A 139 -20.53 -16.31 -5.09
C ILE A 139 -20.27 -14.92 -4.53
N SER A 140 -19.07 -14.67 -4.01
CA SER A 140 -18.65 -13.35 -3.57
C SER A 140 -18.03 -12.56 -4.73
N CYS A 141 -18.63 -11.42 -5.04
CA CYS A 141 -18.05 -10.40 -5.93
C CYS A 141 -17.26 -9.34 -5.13
N VAL A 142 -17.12 -9.52 -3.82
CA VAL A 142 -16.44 -8.55 -2.95
C VAL A 142 -14.93 -8.68 -3.10
N LYS A 143 -14.30 -7.63 -3.62
CA LYS A 143 -12.85 -7.55 -3.78
C LYS A 143 -12.17 -7.17 -2.46
N GLY A 144 -11.15 -7.93 -2.07
CA GLY A 144 -10.31 -7.68 -0.90
C GLY A 144 -10.10 -8.92 -0.05
N VAL A 145 -9.41 -8.74 1.07
CA VAL A 145 -9.14 -9.77 2.09
C VAL A 145 -9.47 -9.19 3.45
N ASN A 146 -9.85 -10.05 4.39
CA ASN A 146 -10.00 -9.67 5.79
C ASN A 146 -8.68 -9.96 6.50
N VAL A 147 -8.04 -8.93 7.05
CA VAL A 147 -6.74 -9.05 7.70
C VAL A 147 -6.82 -8.61 9.15
N THR A 148 -6.26 -9.43 10.02
CA THR A 148 -5.98 -9.12 11.43
C THR A 148 -4.47 -9.21 11.67
N GLU A 149 -3.97 -8.72 12.80
CA GLU A 149 -2.53 -8.83 13.14
C GLU A 149 -2.03 -10.28 13.07
N SER A 150 -2.87 -11.24 13.47
CA SER A 150 -2.52 -12.65 13.58
C SER A 150 -3.04 -13.55 12.46
N ASP A 151 -3.99 -13.13 11.61
CA ASP A 151 -4.58 -14.00 10.58
C ASP A 151 -5.12 -13.23 9.38
N ILE A 152 -5.15 -13.89 8.22
CA ILE A 152 -5.72 -13.38 6.96
C ILE A 152 -6.73 -14.36 6.41
N SER A 153 -7.94 -13.91 6.08
CA SER A 153 -9.02 -14.74 5.53
C SER A 153 -9.66 -14.10 4.31
N LEU A 154 -10.31 -14.90 3.48
CA LEU A 154 -11.00 -14.42 2.28
C LEU A 154 -12.39 -13.89 2.64
N PHE A 155 -12.91 -12.91 1.89
CA PHE A 155 -14.30 -12.47 2.10
C PHE A 155 -15.33 -13.54 1.75
N SER A 156 -15.04 -14.40 0.77
CA SER A 156 -15.86 -15.57 0.46
C SER A 156 -15.97 -16.51 1.67
N GLU A 157 -14.85 -16.79 2.34
CA GLU A 157 -14.83 -17.59 3.57
C GLU A 157 -15.58 -16.89 4.71
N TRP A 158 -15.36 -15.59 4.91
CA TRP A 158 -16.06 -14.86 5.98
C TRP A 158 -17.58 -14.87 5.78
N ILE A 159 -18.05 -14.73 4.54
CA ILE A 159 -19.47 -14.87 4.18
C ILE A 159 -19.95 -16.31 4.44
N GLY A 160 -19.18 -17.30 3.98
CA GLY A 160 -19.53 -18.71 4.12
C GLY A 160 -19.61 -19.17 5.58
N GLU A 161 -18.63 -18.79 6.41
CA GLU A 161 -18.61 -19.07 7.85
C GLU A 161 -19.78 -18.38 8.56
N GLY A 162 -20.08 -17.13 8.23
CA GLY A 162 -21.16 -16.37 8.87
C GLY A 162 -22.56 -16.90 8.54
N LEU A 163 -22.71 -17.65 7.44
CA LEU A 163 -24.01 -18.14 6.95
C LEU A 163 -24.15 -19.66 6.96
N GLY A 164 -23.07 -20.40 7.25
CA GLY A 164 -23.05 -21.86 7.18
C GLY A 164 -23.16 -22.41 5.76
N ILE A 165 -22.69 -21.67 4.74
CA ILE A 165 -22.76 -22.07 3.33
C ILE A 165 -21.39 -22.03 2.67
N TYR A 166 -21.25 -22.73 1.54
CA TYR A 166 -20.06 -22.60 0.71
C TYR A 166 -20.17 -21.39 -0.21
N CYS A 167 -19.09 -20.62 -0.35
CA CYS A 167 -19.05 -19.40 -1.14
C CYS A 167 -17.81 -19.38 -2.04
N GLY A 168 -18.01 -19.32 -3.35
CA GLY A 168 -16.95 -19.07 -4.32
C GLY A 168 -16.61 -17.58 -4.43
N ALA A 169 -15.78 -17.22 -5.41
CA ALA A 169 -15.35 -15.85 -5.64
C ALA A 169 -15.37 -15.48 -7.13
N LEU A 170 -15.65 -14.21 -7.42
CA LEU A 170 -15.60 -13.64 -8.77
C LEU A 170 -14.68 -12.42 -8.77
N SER A 171 -13.66 -12.45 -9.64
CA SER A 171 -12.77 -11.31 -9.86
C SER A 171 -12.27 -11.27 -11.32
N GLY A 172 -11.76 -10.12 -11.75
CA GLY A 172 -11.40 -9.87 -13.14
C GLY A 172 -11.37 -8.39 -13.46
N ALA A 173 -10.91 -8.08 -14.68
CA ALA A 173 -10.88 -6.75 -15.29
C ALA A 173 -12.30 -6.20 -15.57
N ASN A 174 -13.08 -6.03 -14.51
CA ASN A 174 -14.51 -5.81 -14.57
C ASN A 174 -14.84 -4.34 -14.33
N ILE A 175 -14.83 -3.52 -15.38
CA ILE A 175 -15.34 -2.15 -15.31
C ILE A 175 -16.87 -2.19 -15.45
N ALA A 176 -17.57 -2.06 -14.34
CA ALA A 176 -19.02 -2.28 -14.24
C ALA A 176 -19.85 -1.52 -15.29
N SER A 177 -19.54 -0.25 -15.54
CA SER A 177 -20.26 0.58 -16.51
C SER A 177 -19.99 0.17 -17.97
N GLU A 178 -18.81 -0.38 -18.29
CA GLU A 178 -18.53 -0.88 -19.63
C GLU A 178 -19.26 -2.18 -19.91
N ILE A 179 -19.27 -3.07 -18.91
CA ILE A 179 -20.00 -4.35 -18.97
C ILE A 179 -21.51 -4.11 -19.07
N ALA A 180 -22.03 -3.15 -18.32
CA ALA A 180 -23.43 -2.75 -18.39
C ALA A 180 -23.84 -2.21 -19.77
N LEU A 181 -22.90 -1.58 -20.48
CA LEU A 181 -23.01 -1.14 -21.87
C LEU A 181 -22.71 -2.25 -22.88
N GLU A 182 -22.55 -3.50 -22.42
CA GLU A 182 -22.29 -4.67 -23.24
C GLU A 182 -20.99 -4.59 -24.04
N LYS A 183 -20.02 -3.80 -23.55
CA LYS A 183 -18.65 -3.87 -24.06
C LYS A 183 -17.99 -5.16 -23.60
N TRP A 184 -17.17 -5.71 -24.48
CA TRP A 184 -16.49 -6.98 -24.22
C TRP A 184 -15.57 -6.89 -22.99
N SER A 185 -15.64 -7.93 -22.17
CA SER A 185 -14.81 -8.10 -20.98
C SER A 185 -14.60 -9.58 -20.68
N GLU A 186 -13.51 -9.89 -19.99
CA GLU A 186 -13.21 -11.22 -19.48
C GLU A 186 -13.18 -11.21 -17.95
N THR A 187 -13.67 -12.28 -17.34
CA THR A 187 -13.68 -12.46 -15.89
C THR A 187 -13.37 -13.89 -15.49
N THR A 188 -13.00 -14.08 -14.23
CA THR A 188 -12.75 -15.39 -13.65
C THR A 188 -13.69 -15.62 -12.46
N ILE A 189 -14.38 -16.76 -12.46
CA ILE A 189 -15.15 -17.24 -11.31
C ILE A 189 -14.43 -18.46 -10.76
N ALA A 190 -14.09 -18.42 -9.48
CA ALA A 190 -13.65 -19.57 -8.74
C ALA A 190 -14.80 -20.20 -7.97
N TYR A 191 -15.01 -21.50 -8.19
CA TYR A 191 -15.92 -22.31 -7.42
C TYR A 191 -15.45 -23.76 -7.42
N ASP A 192 -14.96 -24.26 -6.30
CA ASP A 192 -14.62 -25.68 -6.15
C ASP A 192 -15.78 -26.42 -5.47
N PRO A 193 -16.56 -27.26 -6.16
CA PRO A 193 -17.75 -27.87 -5.57
C PRO A 193 -17.42 -28.67 -4.28
N PRO A 194 -18.11 -28.40 -3.16
CA PRO A 194 -17.90 -29.15 -1.92
C PRO A 194 -18.14 -30.65 -2.13
N VAL A 195 -17.25 -31.49 -1.59
CA VAL A 195 -17.37 -32.96 -1.70
C VAL A 195 -18.73 -33.47 -1.22
N ILE A 196 -19.32 -32.83 -0.21
CA ILE A 196 -20.63 -33.17 0.35
C ILE A 196 -21.78 -33.09 -0.69
N ASP A 197 -21.63 -32.28 -1.75
CA ASP A 197 -22.63 -32.13 -2.81
C ASP A 197 -22.69 -33.32 -3.76
N SER A 198 -21.67 -34.20 -3.73
CA SER A 198 -21.65 -35.46 -4.48
C SER A 198 -22.33 -36.63 -3.74
N ARG A 199 -22.82 -36.44 -2.50
CA ARG A 199 -23.40 -37.48 -1.63
C ARG A 199 -24.85 -37.15 -1.23
N PRO A 200 -25.85 -37.31 -2.12
CA PRO A 200 -27.25 -37.10 -1.75
C PRO A 200 -27.72 -38.14 -0.71
N PRO A 201 -28.54 -37.76 0.30
CA PRO A 201 -29.05 -38.70 1.29
C PRO A 201 -29.90 -39.80 0.64
N THR A 202 -29.79 -41.03 1.16
CA THR A 202 -30.62 -42.16 0.71
C THR A 202 -32.10 -41.87 1.00
N PRO A 203 -33.02 -42.06 0.04
CA PRO A 203 -34.44 -41.78 0.26
C PRO A 203 -35.01 -42.58 1.44
N THR A 204 -35.58 -41.91 2.43
CA THR A 204 -36.37 -42.53 3.50
C THR A 204 -37.85 -42.42 3.15
N GLY A 205 -38.37 -43.40 2.41
CA GLY A 205 -39.80 -43.54 2.12
C GLY A 205 -40.30 -44.94 2.50
N PRO A 206 -41.62 -45.14 2.65
CA PRO A 206 -42.22 -46.45 3.01
C PRO A 206 -42.00 -47.55 1.95
N LEU A 207 -41.41 -47.21 0.80
CA LEU A 207 -41.07 -48.12 -0.31
C LEU A 207 -39.56 -48.36 -0.47
N SER A 208 -38.71 -47.88 0.45
CA SER A 208 -37.26 -48.11 0.36
C SER A 208 -36.90 -49.56 0.75
N PRO A 209 -36.25 -50.34 -0.14
CA PRO A 209 -35.86 -51.71 0.19
C PRO A 209 -34.66 -51.67 1.14
N SER A 210 -34.91 -52.03 2.40
CA SER A 210 -33.95 -52.14 3.52
C SER A 210 -33.24 -50.85 3.95
N THR A 211 -33.31 -50.57 5.26
CA THR A 211 -32.44 -49.60 5.93
C THR A 211 -30.99 -50.06 5.80
N SER A 212 -30.19 -49.33 5.01
CA SER A 212 -28.72 -49.43 5.07
C SER A 212 -28.27 -49.20 6.52
N GLN A 213 -27.54 -50.15 7.10
CA GLN A 213 -26.89 -49.98 8.40
C GLN A 213 -25.68 -49.02 8.35
N ILE A 214 -25.28 -48.59 7.15
CA ILE A 214 -24.26 -47.55 6.97
C ILE A 214 -24.97 -46.21 7.01
N ASN A 215 -24.76 -45.49 8.11
CA ASN A 215 -25.24 -44.13 8.26
C ASN A 215 -24.35 -43.19 7.45
N LEU A 216 -24.65 -43.00 6.16
CA LEU A 216 -23.95 -42.06 5.26
C LEU A 216 -24.08 -40.58 5.68
N THR A 217 -24.83 -40.28 6.75
CA THR A 217 -24.91 -38.94 7.36
C THR A 217 -23.80 -38.65 8.38
N ILE A 218 -22.97 -39.63 8.72
CA ILE A 218 -21.78 -39.43 9.58
C ILE A 218 -20.57 -39.31 8.67
N THR A 219 -20.16 -38.06 8.40
CA THR A 219 -18.86 -37.73 7.80
C THR A 219 -17.74 -38.41 8.59
N SER A 220 -16.83 -39.09 7.88
CA SER A 220 -15.52 -39.42 8.44
C SER A 220 -14.85 -38.11 8.90
N PRO A 221 -14.02 -38.10 9.98
CA PRO A 221 -13.20 -36.94 10.33
C PRO A 221 -12.31 -36.44 9.17
N GLU A 222 -12.09 -37.27 8.15
CA GLU A 222 -11.34 -36.95 6.93
C GLU A 222 -12.17 -36.20 5.86
N ASP A 223 -13.49 -36.10 6.03
CA ASP A 223 -14.46 -35.51 5.08
C ASP A 223 -14.94 -34.08 5.49
N GLU A 224 -14.36 -33.47 6.53
CA GLU A 224 -14.74 -32.12 6.96
C GLU A 224 -14.35 -31.06 5.92
N HIS A 225 -15.26 -30.11 5.64
CA HIS A 225 -15.00 -29.03 4.69
C HIS A 225 -13.80 -28.20 5.15
N LYS A 226 -12.81 -28.01 4.27
CA LYS A 226 -11.61 -27.23 4.54
C LYS A 226 -11.70 -25.82 3.96
N ASP A 227 -11.10 -24.87 4.66
CA ASP A 227 -10.87 -23.52 4.17
C ASP A 227 -9.74 -23.50 3.12
N ALA A 228 -9.51 -22.36 2.47
CA ALA A 228 -8.51 -22.21 1.42
C ALA A 228 -7.06 -22.38 1.92
N ARG A 229 -6.85 -22.48 3.23
CA ARG A 229 -5.56 -22.72 3.88
C ARG A 229 -5.42 -24.18 4.32
N GLY A 230 -6.41 -25.02 4.04
CA GLY A 230 -6.45 -26.44 4.38
C GLY A 230 -6.86 -26.73 5.83
N ARG A 231 -7.34 -25.72 6.58
CA ARG A 231 -7.85 -25.89 7.95
C ARG A 231 -9.30 -26.35 7.91
N VAL A 232 -9.77 -27.03 8.96
CA VAL A 232 -11.20 -27.33 9.11
C VAL A 232 -11.99 -26.02 9.15
N SER A 233 -12.94 -25.87 8.22
CA SER A 233 -13.80 -24.70 8.11
C SER A 233 -14.78 -24.65 9.28
N LYS A 234 -15.09 -23.44 9.75
CA LYS A 234 -16.15 -23.24 10.75
C LYS A 234 -17.55 -23.43 10.15
N ALA A 235 -17.68 -23.34 8.83
CA ALA A 235 -18.95 -23.54 8.14
C ALA A 235 -19.33 -25.03 8.12
N ARG A 236 -20.50 -25.35 8.68
CA ARG A 236 -21.08 -26.70 8.61
C ARG A 236 -22.01 -26.79 7.41
N LEU A 237 -21.49 -27.36 6.31
CA LEU A 237 -22.24 -27.46 5.06
C LEU A 237 -23.31 -28.55 5.11
N ILE A 238 -24.43 -28.29 4.44
CA ILE A 238 -25.51 -29.26 4.21
C ILE A 238 -25.47 -29.71 2.74
N PRO A 239 -25.63 -31.02 2.45
CA PRO A 239 -25.61 -31.55 1.09
C PRO A 239 -26.64 -30.85 0.19
N PHE A 240 -26.24 -30.52 -1.02
CA PHE A 240 -27.15 -29.91 -1.99
C PHE A 240 -28.23 -30.92 -2.47
N PRO A 241 -29.53 -30.58 -2.47
CA PRO A 241 -30.58 -31.53 -2.82
C PRO A 241 -30.57 -31.95 -4.29
N SER A 242 -30.72 -33.24 -4.56
CA SER A 242 -30.76 -33.82 -5.93
C SER A 242 -31.96 -33.39 -6.76
N SER A 243 -32.93 -32.67 -6.17
CA SER A 243 -34.07 -32.10 -6.90
C SER A 243 -33.69 -30.88 -7.75
N TYR A 244 -32.55 -30.26 -7.49
CA TYR A 244 -32.00 -29.13 -8.24
C TYR A 244 -30.88 -29.61 -9.18
N ALA A 245 -30.53 -28.80 -10.17
CA ALA A 245 -29.31 -29.03 -10.94
C ALA A 245 -28.07 -28.94 -10.01
N PRO A 246 -27.00 -29.71 -10.25
CA PRO A 246 -25.79 -29.61 -9.45
C PRO A 246 -25.13 -28.24 -9.66
N LEU A 247 -24.66 -27.61 -8.58
CA LEU A 247 -23.94 -26.35 -8.67
C LEU A 247 -22.45 -26.64 -8.95
N ASP A 248 -22.11 -26.65 -10.23
CA ASP A 248 -20.76 -26.89 -10.76
C ASP A 248 -20.32 -25.75 -11.70
N HIS A 249 -19.13 -25.90 -12.31
CA HIS A 249 -18.61 -24.93 -13.26
C HIS A 249 -19.54 -24.69 -14.45
N ALA A 250 -20.27 -25.71 -14.92
CA ALA A 250 -21.17 -25.56 -16.05
C ALA A 250 -22.36 -24.66 -15.67
N VAL A 251 -22.99 -24.90 -14.51
CA VAL A 251 -24.12 -24.07 -14.05
C VAL A 251 -23.70 -22.63 -13.76
N PHE A 252 -22.55 -22.41 -13.11
CA PHE A 252 -22.06 -21.04 -12.89
C PHE A 252 -21.63 -20.35 -14.19
N LYS A 253 -21.06 -21.09 -15.15
CA LYS A 253 -20.79 -20.52 -16.47
C LYS A 253 -22.10 -20.13 -17.16
N THR A 254 -23.12 -20.98 -17.15
CA THR A 254 -24.46 -20.65 -17.69
C THR A 254 -25.07 -19.42 -17.00
N LEU A 255 -24.92 -19.31 -15.68
CA LEU A 255 -25.49 -18.20 -14.91
C LEU A 255 -24.86 -16.84 -15.24
N PHE A 256 -23.54 -16.79 -15.45
CA PHE A 256 -22.82 -15.52 -15.60
C PHE A 256 -22.38 -15.21 -17.03
N HIS A 257 -22.13 -16.20 -17.88
CA HIS A 257 -21.50 -15.98 -19.19
C HIS A 257 -22.42 -15.25 -20.15
N ARG A 258 -21.90 -14.22 -20.84
CA ARG A 258 -22.56 -13.50 -21.94
C ARG A 258 -21.56 -13.26 -23.07
N PRO A 259 -22.01 -12.98 -24.31
CA PRO A 259 -21.10 -12.59 -25.40
C PRO A 259 -20.19 -11.40 -25.07
N TYR A 260 -20.64 -10.50 -24.19
CA TYR A 260 -19.88 -9.34 -23.72
C TYR A 260 -19.21 -9.53 -22.34
N PHE A 261 -19.50 -10.63 -21.64
CA PHE A 261 -18.96 -10.94 -20.31
C PHE A 261 -18.49 -12.39 -20.30
N HIS A 262 -17.27 -12.60 -20.79
CA HIS A 262 -16.70 -13.90 -21.01
C HIS A 262 -16.15 -14.46 -19.69
N VAL A 263 -16.79 -15.52 -19.19
CA VAL A 263 -16.45 -16.14 -17.90
C VAL A 263 -15.57 -17.36 -18.11
N ARG A 264 -14.39 -17.36 -17.46
CA ARG A 264 -13.58 -18.56 -17.22
C ARG A 264 -13.80 -19.07 -15.79
N LEU A 265 -13.85 -20.39 -15.64
CA LEU A 265 -14.12 -21.07 -14.37
C LEU A 265 -12.84 -21.76 -13.88
N VAL A 266 -12.53 -21.61 -12.60
CA VAL A 266 -11.41 -22.28 -11.92
C VAL A 266 -11.86 -22.82 -10.57
N SER A 267 -11.08 -23.72 -9.95
CA SER A 267 -11.34 -24.16 -8.57
C SER A 267 -10.58 -23.32 -7.52
N ASP A 268 -9.66 -22.46 -7.95
CA ASP A 268 -8.79 -21.69 -7.05
C ASP A 268 -9.48 -20.43 -6.47
N VAL A 269 -10.28 -20.62 -5.42
CA VAL A 269 -11.01 -19.52 -4.73
C VAL A 269 -10.07 -18.50 -4.11
N ALA A 270 -8.95 -18.95 -3.53
CA ALA A 270 -7.95 -18.05 -2.96
C ALA A 270 -7.25 -17.22 -4.03
N GLY A 271 -6.79 -17.83 -5.12
CA GLY A 271 -6.10 -17.13 -6.21
C GLY A 271 -6.97 -16.06 -6.84
N VAL A 272 -8.25 -16.34 -7.11
CA VAL A 272 -9.19 -15.34 -7.65
C VAL A 272 -9.42 -14.19 -6.66
N SER A 273 -9.58 -14.50 -5.37
CA SER A 273 -9.80 -13.50 -4.32
C SER A 273 -8.57 -12.61 -4.10
N LEU A 274 -7.39 -13.22 -3.97
CA LEU A 274 -6.10 -12.55 -3.76
C LEU A 274 -5.68 -11.73 -4.98
N GLY A 275 -5.85 -12.27 -6.19
CA GLY A 275 -5.64 -11.54 -7.44
C GLY A 275 -6.46 -10.25 -7.44
N GLY A 276 -7.73 -10.36 -7.02
CA GLY A 276 -8.64 -9.24 -6.85
C GLY A 276 -8.27 -8.22 -5.75
N ALA A 277 -7.54 -8.62 -4.72
CA ALA A 277 -7.18 -7.77 -3.60
C ALA A 277 -5.82 -7.08 -3.81
N LEU A 278 -4.78 -7.89 -4.01
CA LEU A 278 -3.38 -7.47 -3.97
C LEU A 278 -3.00 -6.58 -5.17
N LYS A 279 -3.66 -6.72 -6.32
CA LYS A 279 -3.39 -5.86 -7.49
C LYS A 279 -3.60 -4.37 -7.19
N ASN A 280 -4.44 -4.03 -6.20
CA ASN A 280 -4.69 -2.65 -5.82
C ASN A 280 -3.45 -1.98 -5.23
N ILE A 281 -2.59 -2.73 -4.53
CA ILE A 281 -1.29 -2.25 -4.01
C ILE A 281 -0.36 -1.96 -5.20
N VAL A 282 -0.30 -2.87 -6.17
CA VAL A 282 0.53 -2.71 -7.38
C VAL A 282 0.05 -1.53 -8.23
N ALA A 283 -1.27 -1.33 -8.33
CA ALA A 283 -1.86 -0.19 -9.04
C ALA A 283 -1.50 1.16 -8.39
N LEU A 284 -1.42 1.23 -7.06
CA LEU A 284 -0.88 2.43 -6.37
C LEU A 284 0.58 2.68 -6.77
N ALA A 285 1.42 1.64 -6.72
CA ALA A 285 2.82 1.75 -7.10
C ALA A 285 2.98 2.20 -8.57
N ALA A 286 2.23 1.61 -9.49
CA ALA A 286 2.22 2.02 -10.90
C ALA A 286 1.78 3.49 -11.07
N GLY A 287 0.79 3.95 -10.31
CA GLY A 287 0.35 5.35 -10.34
C GLY A 287 1.40 6.30 -9.80
N PHE A 288 2.11 5.91 -8.73
CA PHE A 288 3.22 6.66 -8.19
C PHE A 288 4.40 6.79 -9.16
N VAL A 289 4.70 5.75 -9.93
CA VAL A 289 5.72 5.74 -10.98
C VAL A 289 5.32 6.66 -12.13
N GLU A 290 4.08 6.56 -12.60
CA GLU A 290 3.55 7.41 -13.68
C GLU A 290 3.55 8.89 -13.27
N GLY A 291 3.02 9.21 -12.10
CA GLY A 291 2.95 10.60 -11.62
C GLY A 291 4.32 11.22 -11.38
N ARG A 292 5.37 10.41 -11.19
CA ARG A 292 6.77 10.87 -11.11
C ARG A 292 7.44 11.04 -12.47
N GLY A 293 6.79 10.62 -13.56
CA GLY A 293 7.34 10.71 -14.91
C GLY A 293 8.42 9.67 -15.23
N TRP A 294 8.49 8.56 -14.50
CA TRP A 294 9.54 7.52 -14.68
C TRP A 294 9.37 6.65 -15.95
N GLY A 295 8.27 6.84 -16.68
CA GLY A 295 8.02 6.21 -17.98
C GLY A 295 7.49 4.77 -17.92
N ASP A 296 7.06 4.27 -19.08
CA ASP A 296 6.37 2.97 -19.20
C ASP A 296 7.25 1.77 -18.84
N ASN A 297 8.57 1.86 -19.04
CA ASN A 297 9.50 0.79 -18.66
C ASN A 297 9.53 0.56 -17.15
N ALA A 298 9.60 1.63 -16.36
CA ALA A 298 9.57 1.54 -14.90
C ALA A 298 8.21 1.03 -14.41
N LYS A 299 7.12 1.49 -15.03
CA LYS A 299 5.76 1.02 -14.74
C LYS A 299 5.62 -0.48 -15.01
N ALA A 300 6.09 -0.95 -16.17
CA ALA A 300 6.09 -2.38 -16.52
C ALA A 300 6.93 -3.22 -15.55
N ALA A 301 8.10 -2.72 -15.12
CA ALA A 301 8.93 -3.40 -14.12
C ALA A 301 8.22 -3.53 -12.77
N VAL A 302 7.57 -2.45 -12.30
CA VAL A 302 6.75 -2.46 -11.08
C VAL A 302 5.57 -3.43 -11.19
N MET A 303 4.87 -3.44 -12.32
CA MET A 303 3.79 -4.39 -12.57
C MET A 303 4.27 -5.85 -12.54
N ARG A 304 5.41 -6.15 -13.17
CA ARG A 304 6.03 -7.48 -13.14
C ARG A 304 6.39 -7.89 -11.71
N VAL A 305 7.10 -7.04 -10.97
CA VAL A 305 7.50 -7.34 -9.58
C VAL A 305 6.26 -7.53 -8.71
N GLY A 306 5.26 -6.66 -8.86
CA GLY A 306 4.00 -6.77 -8.14
C GLY A 306 3.26 -8.07 -8.43
N LEU A 307 3.21 -8.51 -9.69
CA LEU A 307 2.61 -9.80 -10.05
C LEU A 307 3.35 -10.98 -9.38
N LEU A 308 4.68 -10.93 -9.31
CA LEU A 308 5.46 -11.96 -8.63
C LEU A 308 5.22 -11.96 -7.11
N GLU A 309 5.15 -10.79 -6.48
CA GLU A 309 4.80 -10.66 -5.07
C GLU A 309 3.37 -11.15 -4.78
N MET A 310 2.42 -10.93 -5.69
CA MET A 310 1.06 -11.48 -5.57
C MET A 310 1.06 -13.02 -5.58
N VAL A 311 1.82 -13.62 -6.50
CA VAL A 311 1.96 -15.09 -6.60
C VAL A 311 2.62 -15.66 -5.35
N GLU A 312 3.72 -15.03 -4.91
CA GLU A 312 4.46 -15.47 -3.72
C GLU A 312 3.59 -15.39 -2.48
N PHE A 313 2.85 -14.29 -2.31
CA PHE A 313 1.91 -14.12 -1.19
C PHE A 313 0.84 -15.22 -1.17
N GLY A 314 0.25 -15.52 -2.33
CA GLY A 314 -0.74 -16.57 -2.44
C GLY A 314 -0.19 -17.95 -2.11
N LYS A 315 1.01 -18.28 -2.60
CA LYS A 315 1.67 -19.56 -2.28
C LYS A 315 2.05 -19.68 -0.81
N GLU A 316 2.61 -18.63 -0.24
CA GLU A 316 3.11 -18.65 1.12
C GLU A 316 1.98 -18.80 2.14
N PHE A 317 0.88 -18.08 1.96
CA PHE A 317 -0.19 -18.02 2.96
C PHE A 317 -1.43 -18.86 2.63
N PHE A 318 -1.59 -19.29 1.37
CA PHE A 318 -2.74 -20.06 0.87
C PHE A 318 -2.31 -21.21 -0.06
N GLY A 319 -1.09 -21.71 0.07
CA GLY A 319 -0.50 -22.70 -0.84
C GLY A 319 -1.22 -24.06 -0.93
N HIS A 320 -2.23 -24.31 -0.10
CA HIS A 320 -3.08 -25.49 -0.24
C HIS A 320 -3.98 -25.43 -1.48
N SER A 321 -4.57 -24.27 -1.76
CA SER A 321 -5.51 -24.09 -2.88
C SER A 321 -4.95 -23.23 -4.01
N VAL A 322 -3.93 -22.41 -3.75
CA VAL A 322 -3.44 -21.41 -4.71
C VAL A 322 -2.60 -22.04 -5.82
N HIS A 323 -2.93 -21.68 -7.06
CA HIS A 323 -2.16 -22.01 -8.26
C HIS A 323 -1.57 -20.76 -8.92
N THR A 324 -0.31 -20.84 -9.38
CA THR A 324 0.35 -19.73 -10.10
C THR A 324 -0.42 -19.32 -11.36
N ALA A 325 -0.96 -20.30 -12.10
CA ALA A 325 -1.73 -20.07 -13.32
C ALA A 325 -2.92 -19.12 -13.09
N THR A 326 -3.55 -19.14 -11.91
CA THR A 326 -4.64 -18.21 -11.56
C THR A 326 -4.21 -16.74 -11.61
N PHE A 327 -2.95 -16.45 -11.31
CA PHE A 327 -2.42 -15.08 -11.39
C PHE A 327 -1.89 -14.74 -12.78
N THR A 328 -1.34 -15.71 -13.50
CA THR A 328 -0.59 -15.46 -14.74
C THR A 328 -1.38 -15.71 -16.02
N GLU A 329 -2.41 -16.54 -15.97
CA GLU A 329 -3.19 -16.98 -17.14
C GLU A 329 -4.65 -16.52 -17.08
N GLU A 330 -5.19 -16.32 -15.87
CA GLU A 330 -6.59 -15.94 -15.69
C GLU A 330 -6.81 -14.42 -15.55
N SER A 331 -8.00 -13.95 -15.95
CA SER A 331 -8.36 -12.53 -15.96
C SER A 331 -8.26 -11.88 -14.57
N CYS A 332 -8.60 -12.60 -13.49
CA CYS A 332 -8.48 -12.11 -12.11
C CYS A 332 -7.07 -11.73 -11.67
N GLY A 333 -6.05 -12.25 -12.35
CA GLY A 333 -4.65 -11.96 -12.11
C GLY A 333 -4.13 -10.90 -13.07
N VAL A 334 -3.45 -11.34 -14.13
CA VAL A 334 -2.68 -10.48 -15.03
C VAL A 334 -3.53 -9.43 -15.74
N ALA A 335 -4.73 -9.77 -16.22
CA ALA A 335 -5.58 -8.82 -16.93
C ALA A 335 -6.13 -7.73 -16.00
N ASP A 336 -6.68 -8.10 -14.84
CA ASP A 336 -7.18 -7.16 -13.83
C ASP A 336 -6.03 -6.27 -13.32
N LEU A 337 -4.83 -6.81 -13.15
CA LEU A 337 -3.64 -6.04 -12.81
C LEU A 337 -3.31 -4.99 -13.89
N ILE A 338 -3.26 -5.37 -15.16
CA ILE A 338 -2.95 -4.47 -16.28
C ILE A 338 -3.99 -3.34 -16.36
N THR A 339 -5.28 -3.69 -16.34
CA THR A 339 -6.37 -2.71 -16.38
C THR A 339 -6.32 -1.77 -15.17
N SER A 340 -6.05 -2.33 -13.97
CA SER A 340 -5.94 -1.54 -12.74
C SER A 340 -4.76 -0.57 -12.75
N CYS A 341 -3.61 -0.99 -13.28
CA CYS A 341 -2.40 -0.17 -13.41
C CYS A 341 -2.44 0.85 -14.57
N SER A 342 -3.44 0.77 -15.45
CA SER A 342 -3.60 1.68 -16.59
C SER A 342 -4.68 2.73 -16.37
N GLY A 343 -5.82 2.32 -15.81
CA GLY A 343 -7.01 3.18 -15.68
C GLY A 343 -7.77 3.04 -14.38
N GLY A 344 -7.31 2.19 -13.46
CA GLY A 344 -7.94 1.93 -12.17
C GLY A 344 -7.94 3.16 -11.26
N ARG A 345 -8.87 3.20 -10.31
CA ARG A 345 -8.98 4.30 -9.32
C ARG A 345 -7.70 4.43 -8.50
N ASN A 346 -7.14 3.32 -8.00
CA ASN A 346 -5.87 3.30 -7.26
C ASN A 346 -4.74 3.98 -8.05
N PHE A 347 -4.56 3.58 -9.30
CA PHE A 347 -3.57 4.17 -10.21
C PHE A 347 -3.80 5.68 -10.43
N LYS A 348 -5.03 6.07 -10.79
CA LYS A 348 -5.38 7.47 -11.06
C LYS A 348 -5.15 8.35 -9.84
N CYS A 349 -5.57 7.90 -8.66
CA CYS A 349 -5.41 8.65 -7.42
C CYS A 349 -3.95 8.77 -7.02
N ALA A 350 -3.16 7.69 -7.11
CA ALA A 350 -1.72 7.73 -6.84
C ALA A 350 -0.95 8.64 -7.81
N ARG A 351 -1.30 8.59 -9.11
CA ARG A 351 -0.73 9.48 -10.13
C ARG A 351 -1.06 10.94 -9.84
N MET A 352 -2.34 11.26 -9.63
CA MET A 352 -2.80 12.60 -9.30
C MET A 352 -2.20 13.13 -8.00
N ALA A 353 -2.03 12.27 -6.98
CA ALA A 353 -1.41 12.65 -5.71
C ALA A 353 0.01 13.18 -5.93
N VAL A 354 0.80 12.50 -6.78
CA VAL A 354 2.15 12.95 -7.13
C VAL A 354 2.09 14.23 -7.99
N GLU A 355 1.28 14.25 -9.05
CA GLU A 355 1.19 15.38 -9.97
C GLU A 355 0.72 16.67 -9.29
N LYS A 356 -0.19 16.56 -8.31
CA LYS A 356 -0.74 17.69 -7.56
C LYS A 356 0.03 17.98 -6.27
N GLY A 357 0.95 17.10 -5.85
CA GLY A 357 1.71 17.25 -4.60
C GLY A 357 0.85 17.21 -3.33
N ILE A 358 -0.16 16.33 -3.32
CA ILE A 358 -1.14 16.10 -2.25
C ILE A 358 -1.28 14.60 -1.94
N THR A 359 -1.88 14.24 -0.81
CA THR A 359 -1.99 12.85 -0.38
C THR A 359 -2.94 12.05 -1.27
N VAL A 360 -2.78 10.72 -1.35
CA VAL A 360 -3.76 9.84 -2.02
C VAL A 360 -5.15 9.95 -1.36
N ALA A 361 -5.20 10.17 -0.04
CA ALA A 361 -6.44 10.36 0.70
C ALA A 361 -7.13 11.70 0.39
N GLU A 362 -6.37 12.75 0.10
CA GLU A 362 -6.89 14.05 -0.34
C GLU A 362 -7.45 13.96 -1.76
N VAL A 363 -6.77 13.23 -2.66
CA VAL A 363 -7.31 12.93 -3.99
C VAL A 363 -8.59 12.10 -3.87
N GLU A 364 -8.64 11.11 -2.98
CA GLU A 364 -9.85 10.32 -2.71
C GLU A 364 -11.02 11.23 -2.29
N LYS A 365 -10.82 12.12 -1.32
CA LYS A 365 -11.88 13.04 -0.86
C LYS A 365 -12.37 14.00 -1.94
N THR A 366 -11.47 14.48 -2.79
CA THR A 366 -11.76 15.52 -3.77
C THR A 366 -12.26 14.98 -5.11
N GLU A 367 -11.80 13.80 -5.52
CA GLU A 367 -12.05 13.24 -6.86
C GLU A 367 -12.98 12.02 -6.87
N LEU A 368 -13.17 11.33 -5.75
CA LEU A 368 -13.93 10.07 -5.71
C LEU A 368 -15.38 10.20 -5.18
N ASN A 369 -15.88 11.42 -4.96
CA ASN A 369 -17.30 11.69 -4.61
C ASN A 369 -17.85 10.78 -3.49
N GLY A 370 -17.06 10.54 -2.44
CA GLY A 370 -17.42 9.68 -1.30
C GLY A 370 -17.16 8.17 -1.49
N GLN A 371 -16.49 7.75 -2.57
CA GLN A 371 -16.03 6.36 -2.72
C GLN A 371 -14.63 6.16 -2.11
N LEU A 372 -14.49 5.16 -1.24
CA LEU A 372 -13.20 4.81 -0.63
C LEU A 372 -12.29 4.03 -1.58
N LEU A 373 -10.99 4.27 -1.48
CA LEU A 373 -9.94 3.62 -2.25
C LEU A 373 -9.39 2.40 -1.51
N GLN A 374 -9.74 1.19 -1.96
CA GLN A 374 -9.33 -0.04 -1.25
C GLN A 374 -7.81 -0.32 -1.26
N GLY A 375 -7.04 0.27 -2.19
CA GLY A 375 -5.62 -0.06 -2.30
C GLY A 375 -4.78 0.41 -1.12
N THR A 376 -5.11 1.55 -0.51
CA THR A 376 -4.39 2.09 0.65
C THR A 376 -4.64 1.26 1.90
N SER A 377 -5.90 0.86 2.15
CA SER A 377 -6.25 -0.05 3.25
C SER A 377 -5.61 -1.43 3.06
N THR A 378 -5.73 -2.01 1.86
CA THR A 378 -5.14 -3.32 1.53
C THR A 378 -3.62 -3.29 1.71
N ALA A 379 -2.93 -2.23 1.26
CA ALA A 379 -1.48 -2.09 1.44
C ALA A 379 -1.09 -2.08 2.92
N LYS A 380 -1.83 -1.36 3.77
CA LYS A 380 -1.57 -1.26 5.21
C LYS A 380 -1.79 -2.61 5.90
N GLU A 381 -2.93 -3.22 5.62
CA GLU A 381 -3.35 -4.51 6.20
C GLU A 381 -2.36 -5.63 5.85
N VAL A 382 -2.07 -5.79 4.55
CA VAL A 382 -1.13 -6.81 4.06
C VAL A 382 0.27 -6.59 4.64
N ASN A 383 0.76 -5.35 4.67
CA ASN A 383 2.09 -5.09 5.24
C ASN A 383 2.15 -5.36 6.75
N SER A 384 1.10 -4.99 7.50
CA SER A 384 1.02 -5.28 8.94
C SER A 384 1.04 -6.80 9.19
N PHE A 385 0.31 -7.56 8.37
CA PHE A 385 0.29 -9.02 8.42
C PHE A 385 1.65 -9.66 8.07
N LEU A 386 2.32 -9.15 7.03
CA LEU A 386 3.66 -9.61 6.62
C LEU A 386 4.69 -9.31 7.71
N LYS A 387 4.60 -8.14 8.34
CA LYS A 387 5.48 -7.73 9.42
C LYS A 387 5.34 -8.64 10.64
N ALA A 388 4.11 -8.94 11.07
CA ALA A 388 3.85 -9.84 12.20
C ALA A 388 4.49 -11.23 12.03
N ARG A 389 4.87 -11.60 10.80
CA ARG A 389 5.51 -12.87 10.45
C ARG A 389 6.97 -12.73 10.03
N GLY A 390 7.55 -11.53 10.11
CA GLY A 390 8.93 -11.26 9.68
C GLY A 390 9.16 -11.46 8.18
N ARG A 391 8.13 -11.28 7.35
CA ARG A 391 8.17 -11.55 5.90
C ARG A 391 8.28 -10.30 5.02
N GLU A 392 8.21 -9.11 5.60
CA GLU A 392 8.17 -7.83 4.86
C GLU A 392 9.33 -7.62 3.85
N GLU A 393 10.52 -8.17 4.13
CA GLU A 393 11.68 -8.07 3.22
C GLU A 393 11.52 -8.90 1.93
N GLN A 394 10.63 -9.90 1.93
CA GLN A 394 10.31 -10.70 0.74
C GLN A 394 9.30 -10.00 -0.18
N TYR A 395 8.70 -8.89 0.29
CA TYR A 395 7.67 -8.12 -0.43
C TYR A 395 8.03 -6.62 -0.52
N PRO A 396 9.16 -6.28 -1.15
CA PRO A 396 9.69 -4.91 -1.20
C PRO A 396 8.72 -3.91 -1.84
N LEU A 397 7.95 -4.31 -2.86
CA LEU A 397 6.97 -3.43 -3.49
C LEU A 397 5.80 -3.15 -2.54
N PHE A 398 5.23 -4.18 -1.90
CA PHE A 398 4.14 -3.98 -0.94
C PHE A 398 4.57 -3.11 0.25
N LYS A 399 5.83 -3.24 0.69
CA LYS A 399 6.44 -2.38 1.72
C LYS A 399 6.63 -0.93 1.28
N ALA A 400 7.06 -0.70 0.04
CA ALA A 400 7.41 0.63 -0.47
C ALA A 400 6.22 1.60 -0.56
N VAL A 401 4.98 1.09 -0.64
CA VAL A 401 3.76 1.90 -0.84
C VAL A 401 3.33 2.69 0.42
N LEU A 402 3.93 2.48 1.60
CA LEU A 402 3.41 2.94 2.91
C LEU A 402 3.97 4.25 3.54
N GLY A 403 4.71 5.08 2.82
CA GLY A 403 4.91 6.50 3.19
C GLY A 403 5.60 6.80 4.54
N LYS A 404 6.76 6.17 4.79
CA LYS A 404 7.60 6.38 5.98
C LYS A 404 8.30 7.75 5.98
N LEU A 405 8.65 8.25 7.17
CA LEU A 405 9.49 9.45 7.33
C LEU A 405 10.97 9.06 7.37
N LEU A 406 11.81 9.65 6.53
CA LEU A 406 13.26 9.47 6.59
C LEU A 406 13.84 10.22 7.80
N VAL A 407 14.62 9.53 8.65
CA VAL A 407 15.27 10.14 9.82
C VAL A 407 16.77 9.91 9.75
N VAL A 408 17.52 10.96 9.40
CA VAL A 408 18.99 10.95 9.44
C VAL A 408 19.44 11.41 10.82
N ILE A 409 19.87 10.48 11.67
CA ILE A 409 20.18 10.76 13.08
C ILE A 409 21.51 10.13 13.50
N GLY A 410 22.31 10.87 14.27
CA GLY A 410 23.59 10.38 14.76
C GLY A 410 24.57 11.50 15.09
N PRO A 411 25.83 11.16 15.41
CA PRO A 411 26.81 12.12 15.85
C PRO A 411 27.03 13.26 14.84
N CYS A 412 27.26 14.46 15.36
CA CYS A 412 27.65 15.61 14.53
C CYS A 412 28.86 15.28 13.61
N SER A 413 29.85 14.60 14.20
CA SER A 413 30.97 13.96 13.52
C SER A 413 31.47 12.76 14.35
N ILE A 414 31.94 11.72 13.66
CA ILE A 414 32.52 10.54 14.28
C ILE A 414 34.02 10.76 14.48
N HIS A 415 34.48 10.66 15.73
CA HIS A 415 35.89 10.76 16.12
C HIS A 415 36.40 9.52 16.86
N ASP A 416 35.49 8.65 17.30
CA ASP A 416 35.81 7.42 18.03
C ASP A 416 34.99 6.23 17.49
N PRO A 417 35.61 5.34 16.69
CA PRO A 417 34.91 4.19 16.10
C PRO A 417 34.21 3.26 17.10
N PRO A 418 34.80 2.90 18.26
CA PRO A 418 34.11 2.10 19.28
C PRO A 418 32.80 2.76 19.77
N ALA A 419 32.82 4.05 20.09
CA ALA A 419 31.62 4.78 20.48
C ALA A 419 30.56 4.84 19.36
N ALA A 420 30.99 4.95 18.10
CA ALA A 420 30.08 4.91 16.96
C ALA A 420 29.41 3.53 16.79
N LEU A 421 30.13 2.43 17.03
CA LEU A 421 29.56 1.09 17.02
C LEU A 421 28.56 0.88 18.15
N GLU A 422 28.84 1.36 19.36
CA GLU A 422 27.89 1.30 20.48
C GLU A 422 26.63 2.13 20.18
N TYR A 423 26.80 3.35 19.65
CA TYR A 423 25.67 4.18 19.22
C TYR A 423 24.82 3.47 18.16
N CYS A 424 25.46 2.78 17.20
CA CYS A 424 24.78 1.97 16.20
C CYS A 424 23.98 0.82 16.82
N ASP A 425 24.57 0.09 17.77
CA ASP A 425 23.90 -1.02 18.45
C ASP A 425 22.65 -0.57 19.21
N ASN A 426 22.69 0.62 19.79
CA ASN A 426 21.51 1.22 20.41
C ASN A 426 20.51 1.73 19.36
N LEU A 427 20.96 2.32 18.26
CA LEU A 427 20.08 2.85 17.21
C LEU A 427 19.37 1.75 16.41
N ILE A 428 20.00 0.58 16.22
CA ILE A 428 19.36 -0.58 15.58
C ILE A 428 18.09 -0.98 16.34
N LYS A 429 18.13 -1.00 17.67
CA LYS A 429 16.95 -1.32 18.50
C LYS A 429 15.79 -0.35 18.23
N LEU A 430 16.09 0.94 18.07
CA LEU A 430 15.07 1.96 17.76
C LEU A 430 14.61 1.89 16.29
N LYS A 431 15.51 1.58 15.36
CA LYS A 431 15.19 1.31 13.96
C LYS A 431 14.20 0.17 13.86
N GLU A 432 14.43 -0.94 14.56
CA GLU A 432 13.51 -2.08 14.61
C GLU A 432 12.18 -1.72 15.27
N LYS A 433 12.22 -0.99 16.39
CA LYS A 433 11.03 -0.54 17.14
C LYS A 433 10.10 0.33 16.29
N TYR A 434 10.65 1.30 15.54
CA TYR A 434 9.89 2.31 14.80
C TYR A 434 9.85 2.10 13.28
N GLN A 435 10.25 0.92 12.78
CA GLN A 435 10.39 0.67 11.34
C GLN A 435 9.11 0.89 10.52
N ASP A 436 7.92 0.87 11.11
CA ASP A 436 6.65 1.08 10.40
C ASP A 436 6.40 2.53 10.05
N ASP A 437 7.02 3.43 10.79
CA ASP A 437 6.82 4.86 10.76
C ASP A 437 8.04 5.57 10.17
N LEU A 438 9.23 5.12 10.58
CA LEU A 438 10.49 5.79 10.34
C LEU A 438 11.44 4.92 9.53
N LEU A 439 12.05 5.53 8.50
CA LEU A 439 13.24 4.99 7.86
C LEU A 439 14.47 5.62 8.52
N ILE A 440 14.99 4.96 9.55
CA ILE A 440 16.12 5.47 10.32
C ILE A 440 17.44 5.16 9.60
N VAL A 441 18.26 6.20 9.40
CA VAL A 441 19.58 6.16 8.78
C VAL A 441 20.60 6.81 9.72
N MET A 442 21.69 6.11 10.01
CA MET A 442 22.71 6.63 10.91
C MET A 442 23.55 7.71 10.23
N ARG A 443 23.53 8.91 10.81
CA ARG A 443 24.42 10.01 10.45
C ARG A 443 25.86 9.64 10.83
N SER A 444 26.68 9.42 9.81
CA SER A 444 28.04 8.87 9.91
C SER A 444 29.07 9.83 9.30
N TYR A 445 29.09 11.08 9.77
CA TYR A 445 29.90 12.14 9.16
C TYR A 445 31.34 12.04 9.64
N LEU A 446 32.27 11.92 8.69
CA LEU A 446 33.70 11.74 8.96
C LEU A 446 34.54 12.98 8.70
N GLU A 447 33.95 14.01 8.09
CA GLU A 447 34.58 15.26 7.71
C GLU A 447 33.76 16.43 8.26
N LYS A 448 34.41 17.54 8.61
CA LYS A 448 33.71 18.76 9.05
C LYS A 448 34.31 20.02 8.40
N PRO A 449 33.49 20.87 7.77
CA PRO A 449 33.96 22.12 7.18
C PRO A 449 34.33 23.13 8.27
N ARG A 450 35.58 23.62 8.27
CA ARG A 450 36.08 24.63 9.22
C ARG A 450 36.26 25.98 8.54
N THR A 451 35.83 27.06 9.22
CA THR A 451 35.98 28.44 8.74
C THR A 451 37.31 29.09 9.14
N THR A 452 37.98 28.58 10.17
CA THR A 452 39.28 29.09 10.66
C THR A 452 40.26 27.95 10.89
N VAL A 453 40.40 27.47 12.13
CA VAL A 453 41.32 26.40 12.52
C VAL A 453 40.58 25.37 13.37
N GLY A 454 40.96 24.09 13.21
CA GLY A 454 40.61 23.00 14.10
C GLY A 454 40.43 21.67 13.38
N TRP A 455 40.10 20.63 14.15
CA TRP A 455 39.98 19.25 13.66
C TRP A 455 39.05 19.16 12.45
N LYS A 456 39.57 18.54 11.37
CA LYS A 456 38.92 18.42 10.05
C LYS A 456 38.09 17.14 9.88
N GLY A 457 38.19 16.19 10.81
CA GLY A 457 37.48 14.92 10.74
C GLY A 457 38.41 13.70 10.83
N LEU A 458 37.81 12.53 11.00
CA LEU A 458 38.50 11.25 11.21
C LEU A 458 39.35 10.85 10.01
N ILE A 459 38.90 11.16 8.79
CA ILE A 459 39.68 10.91 7.57
C ILE A 459 40.98 11.71 7.61
N ASN A 460 40.91 12.99 7.97
CA ASN A 460 42.07 13.87 7.91
C ASN A 460 43.03 13.62 9.07
N ASP A 461 42.52 13.49 10.30
CA ASP A 461 43.32 13.42 11.51
C ASP A 461 42.73 12.39 12.51
N PRO A 462 42.95 11.07 12.28
CA PRO A 462 42.31 10.02 13.06
C PRO A 462 42.81 9.93 14.51
N ASP A 463 44.00 10.45 14.78
CA ASP A 463 44.63 10.41 16.11
C ASP A 463 44.32 11.68 16.94
N ILE A 464 43.68 12.68 16.33
CA ILE A 464 43.29 13.96 16.96
C ILE A 464 44.53 14.67 17.56
N ASP A 465 45.64 14.65 16.84
CA ASP A 465 46.95 15.16 17.26
C ASP A 465 47.60 16.09 16.21
N ASN A 466 46.88 16.41 15.13
CA ASN A 466 47.37 17.15 13.96
C ASN A 466 48.50 16.42 13.19
N SER A 467 48.60 15.09 13.29
CA SER A 467 49.56 14.31 12.48
C SER A 467 49.13 14.12 11.02
N PHE A 468 47.86 14.40 10.70
CA PHE A 468 47.28 14.33 9.35
C PHE A 468 47.51 13.00 8.63
N LYS A 469 47.37 11.88 9.36
CA LYS A 469 47.55 10.52 8.79
C LYS A 469 46.36 10.10 7.93
N ILE A 470 46.15 10.76 6.80
CA ILE A 470 44.99 10.57 5.91
C ILE A 470 44.82 9.10 5.49
N ASN A 471 45.91 8.43 5.12
CA ASN A 471 45.90 7.01 4.77
C ASN A 471 45.41 6.10 5.91
N LYS A 472 45.71 6.44 7.17
CA LYS A 472 45.18 5.73 8.34
C LYS A 472 43.71 6.07 8.54
N GLY A 473 43.35 7.35 8.37
CA GLY A 473 41.97 7.84 8.48
C GLY A 473 41.02 7.18 7.48
N LEU A 474 41.41 7.05 6.21
CA LEU A 474 40.65 6.35 5.17
C LEU A 474 40.41 4.88 5.52
N ARG A 475 41.45 4.15 5.93
CA ARG A 475 41.31 2.73 6.35
C ARG A 475 40.38 2.56 7.54
N THR A 476 40.57 3.41 8.56
CA THR A 476 39.75 3.41 9.78
C THR A 476 38.28 3.72 9.46
N SER A 477 38.06 4.73 8.61
CA SER A 477 36.74 5.17 8.20
C SER A 477 35.99 4.12 7.38
N ARG A 478 36.67 3.52 6.39
CA ARG A 478 36.07 2.47 5.55
C ARG A 478 35.75 1.23 6.37
N GLN A 479 36.66 0.80 7.25
CA GLN A 479 36.39 -0.33 8.14
C GLN A 479 35.16 -0.06 9.03
N LEU A 480 35.08 1.13 9.64
CA LEU A 480 33.92 1.50 10.42
C LEU A 480 32.62 1.45 9.61
N PHE A 481 32.60 1.98 8.38
CA PHE A 481 31.41 1.92 7.53
C PHE A 481 31.04 0.47 7.16
N VAL A 482 32.01 -0.40 6.90
CA VAL A 482 31.78 -1.83 6.69
C VAL A 482 31.16 -2.47 7.94
N ASP A 483 31.69 -2.17 9.13
CA ASP A 483 31.20 -2.73 10.38
C ASP A 483 29.76 -2.28 10.68
N LEU A 484 29.45 -0.99 10.47
CA LEU A 484 28.12 -0.43 10.66
C LEU A 484 27.10 -1.00 9.66
N THR A 485 27.46 -1.06 8.37
CA THR A 485 26.59 -1.62 7.33
C THR A 485 26.39 -3.12 7.48
N SER A 486 27.41 -3.87 7.93
CA SER A 486 27.30 -5.31 8.22
C SER A 486 26.33 -5.62 9.36
N LYS A 487 26.12 -4.67 10.28
CA LYS A 487 25.07 -4.74 11.31
C LYS A 487 23.66 -4.38 10.77
N GLY A 488 23.52 -4.08 9.49
CA GLY A 488 22.24 -3.70 8.86
C GLY A 488 21.83 -2.24 9.06
N MET A 489 22.77 -1.37 9.45
CA MET A 489 22.52 0.07 9.60
C MET A 489 22.84 0.82 8.31
N PRO A 490 21.84 1.44 7.64
CA PRO A 490 22.10 2.33 6.51
C PRO A 490 22.79 3.62 7.00
N LEU A 491 23.67 4.17 6.16
CA LEU A 491 24.53 5.29 6.54
C LEU A 491 24.26 6.55 5.70
N ALA A 492 24.36 7.70 6.37
CA ALA A 492 24.33 9.01 5.76
C ALA A 492 25.63 9.77 6.01
N SER A 493 26.23 10.38 5.00
CA SER A 493 27.38 11.28 5.17
C SER A 493 27.22 12.58 4.38
N GLU A 494 27.94 13.62 4.79
CA GLU A 494 28.15 14.80 3.95
C GLU A 494 29.34 14.56 3.03
N MET A 495 29.19 14.96 1.76
CA MET A 495 30.27 14.94 0.78
C MET A 495 30.88 16.33 0.77
N LEU A 496 31.98 16.47 1.50
CA LEU A 496 32.72 17.73 1.63
C LEU A 496 33.94 17.76 0.70
N ASP A 497 34.64 16.64 0.57
CA ASP A 497 35.73 16.47 -0.39
C ASP A 497 35.24 15.73 -1.65
N THR A 498 35.88 15.99 -2.80
CA THR A 498 35.52 15.39 -4.09
C THR A 498 36.32 14.14 -4.44
N ILE A 499 37.29 13.76 -3.61
CA ILE A 499 38.14 12.56 -3.77
C ILE A 499 37.71 11.46 -2.79
N SER A 500 37.48 11.81 -1.51
CA SER A 500 37.08 10.85 -0.48
C SER A 500 35.84 9.99 -0.82
N PRO A 501 34.85 10.45 -1.61
CA PRO A 501 33.74 9.60 -2.05
C PRO A 501 34.16 8.33 -2.79
N GLN A 502 35.27 8.34 -3.55
CA GLN A 502 35.76 7.14 -4.26
C GLN A 502 36.09 5.97 -3.30
N PHE A 503 36.33 6.26 -2.03
CA PHE A 503 36.72 5.29 -1.01
C PHE A 503 35.57 4.82 -0.12
N LEU A 504 34.43 5.51 -0.11
CA LEU A 504 33.38 5.33 0.90
C LEU A 504 31.95 5.33 0.34
N ALA A 505 31.73 5.88 -0.86
CA ALA A 505 30.39 6.08 -1.41
C ALA A 505 29.61 4.78 -1.63
N ASP A 506 30.31 3.66 -1.84
CA ASP A 506 29.70 2.33 -1.99
C ASP A 506 29.01 1.80 -0.72
N LEU A 507 29.24 2.45 0.43
CA LEU A 507 28.67 2.09 1.73
C LEU A 507 27.61 3.09 2.22
N LEU A 508 27.28 4.11 1.41
CA LEU A 508 26.32 5.15 1.77
C LEU A 508 24.96 4.91 1.14
N SER A 509 23.91 5.20 1.91
CA SER A 509 22.50 5.05 1.48
C SER A 509 21.85 6.38 1.12
N VAL A 510 22.35 7.48 1.67
CA VAL A 510 21.92 8.85 1.38
C VAL A 510 23.09 9.80 1.67
N GLY A 511 23.17 10.90 0.94
CA GLY A 511 24.20 11.89 1.15
C GLY A 511 23.67 13.30 1.32
N ALA A 512 24.53 14.21 1.76
CA ALA A 512 24.22 15.63 1.86
C ALA A 512 25.36 16.51 1.32
N ILE A 513 25.01 17.59 0.62
CA ILE A 513 25.93 18.69 0.31
C ILE A 513 25.74 19.81 1.33
N GLY A 514 26.86 20.22 1.93
CA GLY A 514 26.90 21.23 2.97
C GLY A 514 26.48 22.62 2.49
N ALA A 515 25.97 23.44 3.41
CA ALA A 515 25.48 24.79 3.10
C ALA A 515 26.52 25.74 2.46
N ARG A 516 27.82 25.44 2.63
CA ARG A 516 28.93 26.21 2.04
C ARG A 516 29.37 25.70 0.68
N THR A 517 28.95 24.51 0.29
CA THR A 517 29.33 23.83 -0.94
C THR A 517 28.14 23.58 -1.87
N THR A 518 26.91 23.87 -1.43
CA THR A 518 25.69 23.84 -2.29
C THR A 518 25.83 24.68 -3.56
N GLU A 519 26.52 25.82 -3.49
CA GLU A 519 26.80 26.67 -4.67
C GLU A 519 28.03 26.21 -5.48
N SER A 520 28.80 25.26 -4.97
CA SER A 520 30.01 24.80 -5.63
C SER A 520 29.67 23.90 -6.83
N GLN A 521 30.11 24.31 -8.01
CA GLN A 521 29.95 23.53 -9.24
C GLN A 521 30.55 22.12 -9.11
N LEU A 522 31.73 22.00 -8.50
CA LEU A 522 32.41 20.71 -8.28
C LEU A 522 31.56 19.73 -7.45
N HIS A 523 30.80 20.24 -6.48
CA HIS A 523 29.93 19.40 -5.64
C HIS A 523 28.62 19.03 -6.35
N ARG A 524 28.12 19.91 -7.23
CA ARG A 524 26.98 19.62 -8.09
C ARG A 524 27.33 18.53 -9.11
N GLU A 525 28.50 18.64 -9.72
CA GLU A 525 29.08 17.63 -10.62
C GLU A 525 29.33 16.29 -9.91
N LEU A 526 29.88 16.32 -8.69
CA LEU A 526 30.01 15.11 -7.88
C LEU A 526 28.64 14.47 -7.63
N ALA A 527 27.67 15.25 -7.15
CA ALA A 527 26.35 14.76 -6.76
C ALA A 527 25.54 14.21 -7.95
N SER A 528 25.74 14.71 -9.17
CA SER A 528 25.11 14.15 -10.38
C SER A 528 25.62 12.74 -10.74
N GLY A 529 26.75 12.32 -10.17
CA GLY A 529 27.35 11.00 -10.36
C GLY A 529 27.24 10.05 -9.16
N LEU A 530 26.67 10.48 -8.04
CA LEU A 530 26.50 9.63 -6.86
C LEU A 530 25.35 8.65 -7.06
N SER A 531 25.53 7.42 -6.58
CA SER A 531 24.57 6.31 -6.76
C SER A 531 23.50 6.23 -5.67
N PHE A 532 23.27 7.33 -4.95
CA PHE A 532 22.30 7.43 -3.86
C PHE A 532 21.67 8.84 -3.82
N PRO A 533 20.53 9.01 -3.13
CA PRO A 533 19.88 10.31 -3.01
C PRO A 533 20.75 11.36 -2.31
N VAL A 534 20.69 12.61 -2.76
CA VAL A 534 21.52 13.71 -2.23
C VAL A 534 20.68 14.90 -1.80
N GLY A 535 20.82 15.29 -0.53
CA GLY A 535 20.18 16.48 0.02
C GLY A 535 21.07 17.73 -0.08
N PHE A 536 20.56 18.84 -0.60
CA PHE A 536 21.26 20.13 -0.68
C PHE A 536 20.80 21.07 0.42
N LYS A 537 21.72 21.47 1.31
CA LYS A 537 21.40 22.44 2.37
C LYS A 537 21.17 23.84 1.79
N ASN A 538 20.18 24.56 2.32
CA ASN A 538 20.03 25.99 2.05
C ASN A 538 21.29 26.77 2.47
N GLY A 539 21.51 27.94 1.86
CA GLY A 539 22.67 28.79 2.10
C GLY A 539 22.82 29.20 3.56
N THR A 540 24.03 29.59 3.97
CA THR A 540 24.31 29.95 5.37
C THR A 540 23.48 31.14 5.89
N ASP A 541 22.99 31.97 4.99
CA ASP A 541 22.11 33.11 5.23
C ASP A 541 20.61 32.74 5.31
N GLY A 542 20.25 31.49 4.99
CA GLY A 542 18.87 31.02 4.94
C GLY A 542 18.31 30.86 3.52
N THR A 543 19.05 31.26 2.47
CA THR A 543 18.52 31.32 1.12
C THR A 543 18.34 29.92 0.52
N LEU A 544 17.11 29.60 0.09
CA LEU A 544 16.77 28.32 -0.52
C LEU A 544 17.15 28.22 -2.01
N GLY A 545 17.20 29.37 -2.71
CA GLY A 545 17.48 29.43 -4.15
C GLY A 545 18.73 28.65 -4.57
N VAL A 546 19.80 28.72 -3.77
CA VAL A 546 21.05 28.01 -4.05
C VAL A 546 20.90 26.49 -4.08
N ALA A 547 19.99 25.94 -3.27
CA ALA A 547 19.69 24.51 -3.22
C ALA A 547 18.77 24.11 -4.38
N ILE A 548 17.81 24.98 -4.74
CA ILE A 548 16.95 24.79 -5.92
C ILE A 548 17.80 24.74 -7.19
N ASP A 549 18.73 25.68 -7.36
CA ASP A 549 19.63 25.72 -8.50
C ASP A 549 20.54 24.50 -8.54
N ALA A 550 21.01 24.03 -7.38
CA ALA A 550 21.80 22.80 -7.29
C ALA A 550 20.98 21.58 -7.72
N ILE A 551 19.77 21.39 -7.19
CA ILE A 551 18.86 20.29 -7.57
C ILE A 551 18.54 20.35 -9.07
N GLY A 552 18.27 21.55 -9.60
CA GLY A 552 18.03 21.77 -11.01
C GLY A 552 19.24 21.45 -11.90
N ALA A 553 20.46 21.68 -11.41
CA ALA A 553 21.69 21.37 -12.15
C ALA A 553 22.05 19.88 -12.11
N VAL A 554 21.92 19.22 -10.95
CA VAL A 554 22.41 17.85 -10.76
C VAL A 554 21.55 16.78 -11.42
N LYS A 555 20.29 17.06 -11.72
CA LYS A 555 19.41 16.14 -12.48
C LYS A 555 19.85 15.93 -13.93
N HIS A 556 20.82 16.71 -14.42
CA HIS A 556 21.33 16.63 -15.78
C HIS A 556 22.73 15.98 -15.85
N PRO A 557 23.12 15.41 -17.00
CA PRO A 557 24.47 14.92 -17.24
C PRO A 557 25.54 16.01 -17.10
N HIS A 558 26.67 15.67 -16.46
CA HIS A 558 27.88 16.51 -16.39
C HIS A 558 29.10 15.77 -16.93
N HIS A 559 30.07 16.51 -17.47
CA HIS A 559 31.40 16.00 -17.83
C HIS A 559 32.48 16.84 -17.14
N PHE A 560 33.30 16.22 -16.30
CA PHE A 560 34.26 16.94 -15.46
C PHE A 560 35.47 16.08 -15.10
N LEU A 561 36.51 16.72 -14.56
CA LEU A 561 37.72 16.04 -14.10
C LEU A 561 37.49 15.48 -12.70
N SER A 562 37.78 14.18 -12.52
CA SER A 562 37.69 13.52 -11.21
C SER A 562 38.81 12.49 -11.04
N VAL A 563 38.96 12.00 -9.81
CA VAL A 563 39.89 10.91 -9.49
C VAL A 563 39.15 9.58 -9.64
N THR A 564 39.77 8.64 -10.34
CA THR A 564 39.24 7.28 -10.55
C THR A 564 39.62 6.36 -9.39
N LYS A 565 39.00 5.18 -9.31
CA LYS A 565 39.32 4.16 -8.28
C LYS A 565 40.83 3.78 -8.23
N PRO A 566 41.56 3.66 -9.36
CA PRO A 566 43.02 3.47 -9.33
C PRO A 566 43.84 4.66 -8.82
N GLY A 567 43.23 5.82 -8.54
CA GLY A 567 43.91 7.01 -8.04
C GLY A 567 44.48 7.94 -9.11
N VAL A 568 44.10 7.76 -10.39
CA VAL A 568 44.51 8.66 -11.50
C VAL A 568 43.37 9.58 -11.89
N VAL A 569 43.71 10.78 -12.39
CA VAL A 569 42.73 11.75 -12.90
C VAL A 569 42.19 11.28 -14.25
N ALA A 570 40.88 11.38 -14.43
CA ALA A 570 40.20 11.11 -15.70
C ALA A 570 39.06 12.10 -15.93
N ILE A 571 38.56 12.11 -17.17
CA ILE A 571 37.29 12.75 -17.51
C ILE A 571 36.17 11.77 -17.16
N VAL A 572 35.23 12.20 -16.32
CA VAL A 572 34.06 11.43 -15.92
C VAL A 572 32.82 12.05 -16.55
N GLY A 573 31.97 11.21 -17.14
CA GLY A 573 30.62 11.55 -17.57
C GLY A 573 29.60 10.98 -16.59
N THR A 574 28.64 11.80 -16.15
CA THR A 574 27.54 11.39 -15.28
C THR A 574 26.22 11.43 -16.03
N VAL A 575 25.21 10.69 -15.57
CA VAL A 575 23.88 10.65 -16.20
C VAL A 575 22.89 11.64 -15.57
N GLY A 576 23.28 12.31 -14.48
CA GLY A 576 22.39 13.10 -13.65
C GLY A 576 21.85 12.29 -12.46
N ASN A 577 21.45 13.00 -11.41
CA ASN A 577 20.84 12.45 -10.21
C ASN A 577 19.51 13.15 -9.95
N GLU A 578 18.40 12.46 -10.26
CA GLU A 578 17.05 12.98 -10.06
C GLU A 578 16.56 12.83 -8.60
N ASP A 579 17.25 12.00 -7.80
CA ASP A 579 16.91 11.69 -6.41
C ASP A 579 17.49 12.73 -5.44
N CYS A 580 17.33 14.01 -5.77
CA CYS A 580 17.82 15.12 -4.96
C CYS A 580 16.68 15.88 -4.28
N PHE A 581 16.96 16.40 -3.09
CA PHE A 581 15.98 17.10 -2.25
C PHE A 581 16.62 18.27 -1.52
N ALA A 582 15.80 19.22 -1.05
CA ALA A 582 16.30 20.36 -0.30
C ALA A 582 16.35 20.06 1.21
N ILE A 583 17.39 20.55 1.89
CA ILE A 583 17.54 20.48 3.35
C ILE A 583 17.42 21.89 3.95
N LEU A 584 16.38 22.10 4.76
CA LEU A 584 16.16 23.33 5.53
C LEU A 584 16.89 23.25 6.88
N ARG A 585 17.84 24.16 7.13
CA ARG A 585 18.75 24.13 8.29
C ARG A 585 18.90 25.47 9.03
N GLY A 586 17.95 26.37 8.81
CA GLY A 586 17.92 27.75 9.30
C GLY A 586 18.90 28.66 8.57
N GLY A 587 19.20 29.81 9.16
CA GLY A 587 20.28 30.70 8.74
C GLY A 587 20.41 31.95 9.59
N THR A 588 21.24 32.89 9.14
CA THR A 588 21.45 34.15 9.86
C THR A 588 20.19 34.99 9.96
N LYS A 589 19.23 34.79 9.05
CA LYS A 589 17.89 35.41 9.06
C LYS A 589 16.91 34.77 10.06
N GLY A 590 17.25 33.63 10.66
CA GLY A 590 16.41 32.93 11.62
C GLY A 590 16.22 31.43 11.31
N THR A 591 15.26 30.83 12.00
CA THR A 591 14.84 29.45 11.81
C THR A 591 13.96 29.31 10.56
N ASN A 592 13.89 28.12 9.96
CA ASN A 592 13.07 27.85 8.78
C ASN A 592 12.37 26.48 8.81
N TYR A 593 11.87 26.06 9.97
CA TYR A 593 11.16 24.79 10.18
C TYR A 593 9.66 24.96 10.50
N ASP A 594 9.22 26.19 10.72
CA ASP A 594 7.81 26.52 10.97
C ASP A 594 6.95 26.36 9.70
N ALA A 595 5.65 26.19 9.88
CA ALA A 595 4.72 25.92 8.77
C ALA A 595 4.74 26.97 7.65
N LYS A 596 5.01 28.25 7.99
CA LYS A 596 5.15 29.31 6.99
C LYS A 596 6.39 29.07 6.14
N SER A 597 7.54 28.80 6.78
CA SER A 597 8.79 28.46 6.09
C SER A 597 8.67 27.20 5.23
N ILE A 598 8.00 26.14 5.71
CA ILE A 598 7.76 24.91 4.93
C ILE A 598 6.91 25.21 3.70
N LYS A 599 5.83 25.98 3.85
CA LYS A 599 4.97 26.38 2.73
C LYS A 599 5.73 27.22 1.70
N GLU A 600 6.50 28.22 2.14
CA GLU A 600 7.31 29.05 1.25
C GLU A 600 8.35 28.22 0.48
N ALA A 601 8.99 27.25 1.15
CA ALA A 601 9.93 26.34 0.51
C ALA A 601 9.25 25.42 -0.51
N LYS A 602 8.08 24.87 -0.18
CA LYS A 602 7.24 24.05 -1.08
C LYS A 602 6.85 24.85 -2.32
N ASP A 603 6.33 26.07 -2.14
CA ASP A 603 5.91 26.95 -3.23
C ASP A 603 7.09 27.30 -4.16
N ALA A 604 8.28 27.55 -3.59
CA ALA A 604 9.49 27.83 -4.36
C ALA A 604 9.98 26.63 -5.18
N LEU A 605 9.99 25.42 -4.60
CA LEU A 605 10.37 24.19 -5.30
C LEU A 605 9.42 23.90 -6.47
N ASN A 606 8.10 24.01 -6.23
CA ASN A 606 7.07 23.83 -7.25
C ASN A 606 7.24 24.83 -8.41
N LYS A 607 7.47 26.12 -8.08
CA LYS A 607 7.65 27.16 -9.09
C LYS A 607 8.86 26.89 -10.00
N SER A 608 9.90 26.26 -9.48
CA SER A 608 11.11 25.92 -10.22
C SER A 608 11.05 24.55 -10.91
N GLY A 609 9.92 23.84 -10.84
CA GLY A 609 9.74 22.54 -11.49
C GLY A 609 10.64 21.44 -10.92
N VAL A 610 11.01 21.54 -9.64
CA VAL A 610 11.78 20.52 -8.92
C VAL A 610 10.89 19.87 -7.85
N ASN A 611 11.21 18.62 -7.48
CA ASN A 611 10.39 17.83 -6.56
C ASN A 611 10.22 18.56 -5.20
N PRO A 612 8.98 18.85 -4.74
CA PRO A 612 8.73 19.63 -3.52
C PRO A 612 8.89 18.81 -2.23
N ARG A 613 9.98 18.04 -2.15
CA ARG A 613 10.33 17.19 -1.01
C ARG A 613 11.43 17.85 -0.20
N LEU A 614 11.19 17.95 1.09
CA LEU A 614 11.99 18.70 2.05
C LEU A 614 12.46 17.77 3.16
N MET A 615 13.74 17.86 3.48
CA MET A 615 14.27 17.40 4.75
C MET A 615 14.50 18.60 5.66
N VAL A 616 14.18 18.49 6.95
CA VAL A 616 14.43 19.56 7.92
C VAL A 616 15.50 19.14 8.92
N ASP A 617 16.61 19.87 8.94
CA ASP A 617 17.68 19.74 9.94
C ASP A 617 17.24 20.44 11.22
N CYS A 618 17.03 19.65 12.28
CA CYS A 618 16.59 20.12 13.59
C CYS A 618 17.71 20.84 14.35
N SER A 619 18.97 20.66 13.94
CA SER A 619 20.16 21.26 14.57
C SER A 619 20.50 22.62 13.95
N HIS A 620 21.76 23.03 14.00
CA HIS A 620 22.32 24.17 13.30
C HIS A 620 21.54 25.47 13.52
N GLY A 621 21.15 26.18 12.44
CA GLY A 621 20.42 27.44 12.52
C GLY A 621 19.03 27.26 13.12
N ASN A 622 18.38 26.13 12.86
CA ASN A 622 17.04 25.82 13.38
C ASN A 622 17.03 25.60 14.90
N SER A 623 18.11 25.06 15.46
CA SER A 623 18.26 24.94 16.92
C SER A 623 18.74 26.22 17.61
N LEU A 624 19.04 27.28 16.85
CA LEU A 624 19.76 28.47 17.35
C LEU A 624 21.10 28.09 18.01
N LYS A 625 21.77 27.07 17.45
CA LYS A 625 23.01 26.50 17.99
C LYS A 625 22.91 26.00 19.44
N ASN A 626 21.70 25.64 19.89
CA ASN A 626 21.46 25.00 21.18
C ASN A 626 20.84 23.62 20.96
N HIS A 627 21.61 22.57 21.25
CA HIS A 627 21.17 21.17 21.08
C HIS A 627 19.86 20.84 21.80
N LYS A 628 19.57 21.48 22.95
CA LYS A 628 18.32 21.29 23.71
C LYS A 628 17.08 21.86 23.01
N ASN A 629 17.25 22.59 21.90
CA ASN A 629 16.16 23.02 21.06
C ASN A 629 15.82 22.01 19.96
N GLN A 630 16.70 21.04 19.63
CA GLN A 630 16.39 20.04 18.60
C GLN A 630 15.09 19.28 18.88
N PRO A 631 14.79 18.82 20.12
CA PRO A 631 13.52 18.17 20.42
C PRO A 631 12.31 19.09 20.21
N LYS A 632 12.46 20.40 20.46
CA LYS A 632 11.39 21.39 20.23
C LYS A 632 11.13 21.59 18.74
N VAL A 633 12.19 21.64 17.93
CA VAL A 633 12.08 21.69 16.47
C VAL A 633 11.38 20.43 15.96
N ALA A 634 11.81 19.25 16.42
CA ALA A 634 11.19 17.98 16.06
C ALA A 634 9.71 17.91 16.47
N ALA A 635 9.33 18.45 17.64
CA ALA A 635 7.94 18.53 18.06
C ALA A 635 7.08 19.42 17.15
N VAL A 636 7.59 20.57 16.70
CA VAL A 636 6.90 21.46 15.75
C VAL A 636 6.74 20.80 14.38
N LEU A 637 7.74 20.04 13.94
CA LEU A 637 7.67 19.25 12.70
C LEU A 637 6.70 18.08 12.83
N ALA A 638 6.72 17.38 13.96
CA ALA A 638 5.79 16.30 14.27
C ALA A 638 4.34 16.83 14.28
N GLU A 639 4.09 18.02 14.83
CA GLU A 639 2.77 18.64 14.78
C GLU A 639 2.32 18.88 13.32
N GLN A 640 3.19 19.41 12.46
CA GLN A 640 2.89 19.61 11.04
C GLN A 640 2.63 18.28 10.32
N ILE A 641 3.49 17.29 10.51
CA ILE A 641 3.35 15.94 9.93
C ILE A 641 2.02 15.33 10.39
N SER A 642 1.74 15.35 11.70
CA SER A 642 0.51 14.81 12.27
C SER A 642 -0.75 15.45 11.71
N LYS A 643 -0.67 16.71 11.26
CA LYS A 643 -1.76 17.48 10.63
C LYS A 643 -1.87 17.27 9.11
N GLY A 644 -1.07 16.39 8.50
CA GLY A 644 -1.16 16.06 7.08
C GLY A 644 -0.02 16.60 6.21
N GLU A 645 1.01 17.25 6.77
CA GLU A 645 2.11 17.76 5.93
C GLU A 645 2.91 16.61 5.28
N GLU A 646 2.96 16.61 3.95
CA GLU A 646 3.59 15.58 3.13
C GLU A 646 4.89 16.03 2.45
N SER A 647 5.11 17.33 2.33
CA SER A 647 6.35 17.85 1.75
C SER A 647 7.55 17.59 2.66
N ILE A 648 7.34 17.41 3.96
CA ILE A 648 8.38 16.93 4.89
C ILE A 648 8.60 15.43 4.66
N MET A 649 9.60 15.09 3.83
CA MET A 649 9.98 13.71 3.55
C MET A 649 10.88 13.13 4.64
N GLY A 650 11.55 13.98 5.40
CA GLY A 650 12.46 13.55 6.45
C GLY A 650 12.97 14.65 7.37
N VAL A 651 13.70 14.24 8.40
CA VAL A 651 14.38 15.13 9.33
C VAL A 651 15.84 14.70 9.53
N MET A 652 16.67 15.66 9.92
CA MET A 652 18.07 15.42 10.29
C MET A 652 18.31 15.89 11.73
N ILE A 653 18.95 15.05 12.55
CA ILE A 653 19.13 15.28 13.99
C ILE A 653 20.58 14.96 14.38
N GLU A 654 21.20 15.83 15.19
CA GLU A 654 22.52 15.58 15.79
C GLU A 654 22.36 15.02 17.20
N SER A 655 22.67 13.73 17.34
CA SER A 655 22.47 12.91 18.54
C SER A 655 23.74 12.13 18.86
N ASN A 656 24.03 11.89 20.13
CA ASN A 656 25.15 11.05 20.55
C ASN A 656 24.77 10.25 21.80
N ILE A 657 25.67 9.40 22.29
CA ILE A 657 25.45 8.65 23.54
C ILE A 657 25.20 9.63 24.69
N ASN A 658 26.08 10.64 24.82
CA ASN A 658 26.00 11.66 25.86
C ASN A 658 25.75 13.06 25.25
N GLU A 659 24.96 13.89 25.94
CA GLU A 659 24.58 15.22 25.46
C GLU A 659 25.75 16.23 25.41
N GLY A 660 25.56 17.31 24.66
CA GLY A 660 26.48 18.45 24.61
C GLY A 660 27.65 18.26 23.66
N ASN A 661 28.71 19.03 23.91
CA ASN A 661 30.00 18.90 23.23
C ASN A 661 31.16 19.13 24.21
N GLN A 662 32.37 18.86 23.72
CA GLN A 662 33.63 19.10 24.41
C GLN A 662 34.69 19.65 23.45
N LYS A 663 35.70 20.32 24.00
CA LYS A 663 36.91 20.69 23.25
C LYS A 663 37.93 19.57 23.40
N VAL A 664 38.78 19.38 22.38
CA VAL A 664 39.94 18.49 22.49
C VAL A 664 40.89 19.06 23.55
N PRO A 665 41.20 18.31 24.62
CA PRO A 665 42.05 18.78 25.71
C PRO A 665 43.54 18.71 25.30
N LYS A 666 44.45 19.23 26.15
CA LYS A 666 45.89 19.26 25.84
C LYS A 666 46.50 17.86 25.77
N GLU A 667 45.92 16.93 26.52
CA GLU A 667 46.26 15.50 26.60
C GLU A 667 45.79 14.74 25.34
N GLY A 668 45.17 15.42 24.37
CA GLY A 668 44.69 14.85 23.11
C GLY A 668 43.50 13.91 23.31
N LYS A 669 43.43 12.87 22.47
CA LYS A 669 42.32 11.89 22.48
C LYS A 669 42.10 11.23 23.85
N SER A 670 43.16 11.03 24.64
CA SER A 670 43.10 10.35 25.95
C SER A 670 42.28 11.07 27.01
N GLY A 671 42.12 12.40 26.90
CA GLY A 671 41.35 13.21 27.84
C GLY A 671 39.89 13.43 27.44
N LEU A 672 39.42 12.85 26.34
CA LEU A 672 38.06 13.02 25.85
C LEU A 672 37.07 12.21 26.70
N LYS A 673 35.95 12.83 27.06
CA LYS A 673 34.81 12.11 27.65
C LYS A 673 34.20 11.20 26.60
N TYR A 674 33.91 9.97 27.00
CA TYR A 674 33.30 8.96 26.13
C TYR A 674 31.93 9.42 25.59
N GLY A 675 31.64 9.15 24.32
CA GLY A 675 30.31 9.39 23.74
C GLY A 675 29.85 10.85 23.68
N VAL A 676 30.75 11.83 23.86
CA VAL A 676 30.43 13.28 23.77
C VAL A 676 31.08 13.87 22.52
N SER A 677 30.31 14.64 21.74
CA SER A 677 30.80 15.25 20.48
C SER A 677 31.98 16.20 20.71
N ILE A 678 32.98 16.16 19.82
CA ILE A 678 34.09 17.14 19.79
C ILE A 678 33.84 18.33 18.84
N THR A 679 32.62 18.42 18.31
CA THR A 679 32.21 19.42 17.30
C THR A 679 30.95 20.16 17.72
N ASP A 680 29.86 20.16 16.93
CA ASP A 680 28.59 20.74 17.37
C ASP A 680 27.98 19.88 18.49
N ALA A 681 27.25 20.52 19.41
CA ALA A 681 26.60 19.85 20.52
C ALA A 681 25.45 18.97 20.05
N CYS A 682 25.34 17.77 20.61
CA CYS A 682 24.31 16.78 20.27
C CYS A 682 23.30 16.63 21.43
N ILE A 683 22.10 16.14 21.14
CA ILE A 683 21.21 15.61 22.18
C ILE A 683 21.76 14.27 22.70
N GLY A 684 21.44 13.93 23.95
CA GLY A 684 21.79 12.63 24.55
C GLY A 684 20.88 11.49 24.09
N TRP A 685 21.13 10.29 24.61
CA TRP A 685 20.37 9.10 24.23
C TRP A 685 18.89 9.17 24.65
N GLU A 686 18.59 9.66 25.85
CA GLU A 686 17.21 9.74 26.35
C GLU A 686 16.35 10.67 25.47
N ASP A 687 16.90 11.83 25.10
CA ASP A 687 16.24 12.76 24.18
C ASP A 687 16.09 12.16 22.78
N THR A 688 17.05 11.32 22.36
CA THR A 688 17.01 10.63 21.06
C THR A 688 15.83 9.67 20.98
N GLU A 689 15.63 8.86 22.03
CA GLU A 689 14.50 7.95 22.13
C GLU A 689 13.15 8.69 22.11
N SER A 690 13.07 9.76 22.91
CA SER A 690 11.88 10.61 23.01
C SER A 690 11.52 11.27 21.67
N VAL A 691 12.50 11.83 20.96
CA VAL A 691 12.28 12.47 19.67
C VAL A 691 11.83 11.47 18.60
N LEU A 692 12.44 10.29 18.55
CA LEU A 692 12.04 9.25 17.60
C LEU A 692 10.62 8.75 17.89
N GLU A 693 10.24 8.62 19.16
CA GLU A 693 8.87 8.27 19.54
C GLU A 693 7.86 9.33 19.07
N VAL A 694 8.15 10.61 19.29
CA VAL A 694 7.29 11.72 18.87
C VAL A 694 7.11 11.74 17.35
N LEU A 695 8.20 11.58 16.60
CA LEU A 695 8.16 11.53 15.13
C LEU A 695 7.37 10.32 14.64
N ALA A 696 7.59 9.13 15.22
CA ALA A 696 6.83 7.94 14.88
C ALA A 696 5.32 8.16 15.10
N LYS A 697 4.92 8.64 16.29
CA LYS A 697 3.52 8.97 16.59
C LYS A 697 2.92 9.97 15.60
N SER A 698 3.66 10.99 15.19
CA SER A 698 3.15 11.93 14.18
C SER A 698 2.91 11.30 12.82
N VAL A 699 3.74 10.35 12.40
CA VAL A 699 3.53 9.61 11.15
C VAL A 699 2.30 8.70 11.27
N GLN A 700 2.09 8.07 12.43
CA GLN A 700 0.86 7.32 12.73
C GLN A 700 -0.37 8.22 12.64
N GLN A 701 -0.35 9.37 13.32
CA GLN A 701 -1.45 10.34 13.31
C GLN A 701 -1.71 10.91 11.91
N ARG A 702 -0.67 11.18 11.12
CA ARG A 702 -0.81 11.58 9.72
C ARG A 702 -1.56 10.51 8.93
N ARG A 703 -1.15 9.25 9.09
CA ARG A 703 -1.81 8.11 8.47
C ARG A 703 -3.25 7.98 8.97
N GLU A 704 -3.52 8.25 10.24
CA GLU A 704 -4.87 8.28 10.80
C GLU A 704 -5.73 9.42 10.25
N LEU A 705 -5.22 10.63 10.04
CA LEU A 705 -5.98 11.71 9.38
C LEU A 705 -6.32 11.37 7.93
N SER A 706 -5.42 10.64 7.25
CA SER A 706 -5.70 10.03 5.95
C SER A 706 -6.79 8.95 6.03
N ASN A 707 -6.99 8.30 7.19
CA ASN A 707 -7.97 7.22 7.42
C ASN A 707 -9.28 7.67 8.12
N GLY A 708 -9.29 8.81 8.84
CA GLY A 708 -10.29 9.19 9.85
C GLY A 708 -11.23 10.33 9.44
N HIS A 709 -11.18 10.74 8.18
CA HIS A 709 -12.26 11.49 7.54
C HIS A 709 -13.10 10.54 6.65
N SER A 710 -13.25 9.31 7.13
CA SER A 710 -14.02 8.21 6.54
C SER A 710 -15.47 8.58 6.28
#